data_AF-A0A1H9Y3S8-F1
#
_entry.id   AF-A0A1H9Y3S8-F1
#
_cell.length_a   1.000
_cell.length_b   1.000
_cell.length_c   1.000
_cell.angle_alpha   90.00
_cell.angle_beta   90.00
_cell.angle_gamma   90.00
#
_symmetry.space_group_name_H-M   'P 1'
#
loop_
_entity.id
_entity.type
_entity.pdbx_description
1 polymer ?
#
loop_
_entity_poly.entity_id
_entity_poly.type
_entity_poly.pdbx_seq_one_letter_code
_entity_poly.pdbx_strand_id
1 'polypeptide(L)'
;MQKHLSKAAILSVFLVGCATSPPPTPTPVEQDLSTITTLEEDHAVTAQTYLDYAADAEQLQSLDYLVYASEQFANEENYHKALWLALQTDVLIDEASANADYQSEEQQLKFEIAHYRLALVKATSLVSMQEFTRASKSLDTANEIATTYSLQHLSHYYYLENQVQLEQKRDVLALNAYLNAVALNEETDEQDIYTIWFELTQLTSWQVDQLEALSPPDFAPWKALILAAHKYGYDQDAFNTQLSKWQSEYPGHDANALIAHLSTPLSERPALFDKFESQQVEMPIDDLSNSNESESNLTSDSLDEPQLAENLSDTLPDESTADSNVLANEIAPESNEMLGEDSMLEGDELIEHEGEEQTQILPPNKDHIAVLLPLTGRAKTAGLAAQQGIMTAYEKKPGKKLFFYDTNAQDMTEIVGQFEQQAIGYVIGPLLKSNIDDYMAQSTLALPTLFLNLPNKSIVEEKQVAFSMRPEDEAVQAATTLARQNYKYPLVMAHKDKTSERITQAFITRWQQETGVKPQVSFFSKGSTMQTALKDGFEVTESKKRIASVSRQFPVSIKSEARNRRDIDMVYIIGSPRQTRLLKPYIDVNVSPFAKLVPVFASSKSHSLKIEGVDYRDLRGLIFTDMPVALEDPANEQSLIRLANQLWPTRSDTLHRIFAMGYDSYQLVEKIETMKQAPYVRHFGETGVLQLTDENIILRSLLWGRYDTNEIQQVVLN
;
A
#
# COMPACT_ATOMS: atom_id res chain seq x y z
N MET A 1 28.04 -60.53 -14.10
CA MET A 1 27.81 -61.99 -13.92
C MET A 1 26.51 -62.20 -13.17
N GLN A 2 25.70 -63.18 -13.59
CA GLN A 2 24.64 -63.79 -12.74
C GLN A 2 25.31 -64.42 -11.48
N LYS A 3 24.70 -64.75 -10.33
CA LYS A 3 23.32 -64.98 -9.82
C LYS A 3 23.40 -64.86 -8.26
N HIS A 4 22.42 -65.09 -7.38
CA HIS A 4 21.03 -65.61 -7.38
C HIS A 4 20.25 -64.98 -6.19
N LEU A 5 18.94 -65.22 -6.08
CA LEU A 5 18.14 -64.98 -4.85
C LEU A 5 18.41 -66.07 -3.77
N SER A 6 18.16 -65.76 -2.49
CA SER A 6 17.17 -66.50 -1.65
C SER A 6 16.91 -65.82 -0.30
N LYS A 7 15.66 -65.90 0.17
CA LYS A 7 15.23 -65.48 1.52
C LYS A 7 15.41 -66.63 2.53
N ALA A 8 15.73 -66.33 3.78
CA ALA A 8 15.39 -67.16 4.94
C ALA A 8 15.23 -66.28 6.19
N ALA A 9 14.16 -66.49 6.94
CA ALA A 9 13.93 -65.91 8.27
C ALA A 9 14.28 -66.95 9.36
N ILE A 10 13.91 -66.67 10.63
CA ILE A 10 14.03 -67.53 11.83
C ILE A 10 15.45 -67.42 12.46
N LEU A 11 15.66 -67.05 13.74
CA LEU A 11 14.93 -67.37 14.97
C LEU A 11 15.24 -66.35 16.09
N SER A 12 14.26 -66.03 16.94
CA SER A 12 14.48 -65.27 18.18
C SER A 12 15.13 -66.15 19.26
N VAL A 13 16.21 -65.67 19.89
CA VAL A 13 16.77 -66.29 21.11
C VAL A 13 16.62 -65.29 22.26
N PHE A 14 15.69 -65.56 23.17
CA PHE A 14 15.67 -64.92 24.49
C PHE A 14 16.78 -65.52 25.35
N LEU A 15 17.72 -64.68 25.80
CA LEU A 15 18.55 -64.95 26.96
C LEU A 15 18.28 -63.88 28.01
N VAL A 16 17.46 -64.24 29.00
CA VAL A 16 17.30 -63.44 30.22
C VAL A 16 18.54 -63.66 31.08
N GLY A 17 19.42 -62.65 31.12
CA GLY A 17 20.50 -62.55 32.09
C GLY A 17 20.18 -61.44 33.08
N CYS A 18 19.91 -61.79 34.34
CA CYS A 18 19.73 -60.78 35.39
C CYS A 18 21.08 -60.13 35.72
N ALA A 19 21.20 -58.84 35.46
CA ALA A 19 22.24 -57.99 36.02
C ALA A 19 21.61 -56.66 36.49
N THR A 20 21.82 -56.39 37.78
CA THR A 20 21.52 -55.16 38.54
C THR A 20 21.16 -53.90 37.75
N SER A 21 20.04 -53.28 38.10
CA SER A 21 19.60 -51.97 37.60
C SER A 21 20.70 -50.91 37.80
N PRO A 22 21.09 -50.16 36.75
CA PRO A 22 21.79 -48.89 36.95
C PRO A 22 20.83 -47.86 37.58
N PRO A 23 21.34 -46.81 38.26
CA PRO A 23 20.52 -45.68 38.65
C PRO A 23 19.88 -45.03 37.40
N PRO A 24 18.75 -44.31 37.53
CA PRO A 24 18.20 -43.56 36.42
C PRO A 24 19.24 -42.56 35.91
N THR A 25 19.70 -42.76 34.68
CA THR A 25 20.47 -41.75 33.95
C THR A 25 19.62 -40.48 33.93
N PRO A 26 20.15 -39.30 34.30
CA PRO A 26 19.43 -38.06 34.05
C PRO A 26 19.19 -37.96 32.54
N THR A 27 17.92 -37.94 32.14
CA THR A 27 17.54 -37.57 30.78
C THR A 27 18.13 -36.19 30.52
N PRO A 28 18.91 -35.98 29.45
CA PRO A 28 19.22 -34.62 29.01
C PRO A 28 17.88 -33.94 28.71
N VAL A 29 17.54 -32.92 29.50
CA VAL A 29 16.51 -31.98 29.10
C VAL A 29 17.17 -31.13 28.02
N GLU A 30 16.96 -31.52 26.78
CA GLU A 30 17.30 -30.72 25.60
C GLU A 30 16.29 -29.56 25.59
N GLN A 31 16.60 -28.49 26.34
CA GLN A 31 15.80 -27.27 26.33
C GLN A 31 15.88 -26.66 24.93
N ASP A 32 14.73 -26.32 24.36
CA ASP A 32 14.66 -25.70 23.04
C ASP A 32 15.13 -24.25 23.15
N LEU A 33 16.38 -24.00 22.76
CA LEU A 33 17.07 -22.71 22.86
C LEU A 33 16.56 -21.67 21.84
N SER A 34 15.51 -21.98 21.07
CA SER A 34 14.91 -21.07 20.08
C SER A 34 13.83 -20.14 20.64
N THR A 35 13.28 -20.45 21.83
CA THR A 35 12.19 -19.69 22.44
C THR A 35 12.71 -18.53 23.29
N ILE A 36 12.22 -17.31 23.01
CA ILE A 36 12.44 -16.15 23.87
C ILE A 36 11.71 -16.39 25.20
N THR A 37 12.45 -16.84 26.21
CA THR A 37 11.87 -17.16 27.51
C THR A 37 11.79 -15.90 28.36
N THR A 38 10.57 -15.36 28.48
CA THR A 38 10.16 -14.54 29.63
C THR A 38 10.17 -15.42 30.88
N LEU A 39 10.41 -14.86 32.06
CA LEU A 39 10.18 -15.63 33.29
C LEU A 39 8.67 -15.87 33.43
N GLU A 40 8.29 -17.05 33.95
CA GLU A 40 6.94 -17.27 34.49
C GLU A 40 6.74 -16.26 35.64
N GLU A 41 5.99 -15.18 35.38
CA GLU A 41 5.85 -14.06 36.31
C GLU A 41 4.50 -14.06 37.05
N ASP A 42 4.58 -13.76 38.34
CA ASP A 42 3.44 -13.41 39.18
C ASP A 42 3.07 -11.94 38.86
N HIS A 43 1.96 -11.71 38.14
CA HIS A 43 1.55 -10.43 37.53
C HIS A 43 1.27 -9.25 38.51
N ALA A 44 1.80 -9.29 39.74
CA ALA A 44 1.60 -8.32 40.81
C ALA A 44 2.81 -7.39 41.07
N VAL A 45 3.87 -7.47 40.28
CA VAL A 45 5.16 -6.77 40.53
C VAL A 45 5.25 -5.46 39.73
N THR A 46 5.61 -4.35 40.40
CA THR A 46 5.78 -3.04 39.74
C THR A 46 7.20 -2.84 39.21
N ALA A 47 7.38 -1.91 38.26
CA ALA A 47 8.70 -1.55 37.75
C ALA A 47 9.64 -1.05 38.85
N GLN A 48 9.11 -0.36 39.87
CA GLN A 48 9.89 0.04 41.04
C GLN A 48 10.35 -1.16 41.87
N THR A 49 9.50 -2.19 42.03
CA THR A 49 9.86 -3.42 42.74
C THR A 49 11.02 -4.14 42.05
N TYR A 50 11.05 -4.16 40.71
CA TYR A 50 12.18 -4.70 39.95
C TYR A 50 13.46 -3.88 40.10
N LEU A 51 13.39 -2.55 40.19
CA LEU A 51 14.54 -1.72 40.54
C LEU A 51 15.08 -2.02 41.95
N ASP A 52 14.19 -2.27 42.91
CA ASP A 52 14.57 -2.61 44.28
C ASP A 52 15.27 -4.00 44.32
N TYR A 53 14.75 -4.99 43.58
CA TYR A 53 15.42 -6.29 43.40
C TYR A 53 16.78 -6.17 42.70
N ALA A 54 16.89 -5.32 41.67
CA ALA A 54 18.14 -5.08 40.96
C ALA A 54 19.25 -4.50 41.87
N ALA A 55 18.88 -3.73 42.90
CA ALA A 55 19.82 -3.09 43.82
C ALA A 55 20.51 -4.07 44.79
N ASP A 56 19.82 -5.15 45.18
CA ASP A 56 20.32 -6.16 46.11
C ASP A 56 20.89 -7.43 45.42
N ALA A 57 20.76 -7.54 44.09
CA ALA A 57 21.15 -8.71 43.30
C ALA A 57 22.65 -8.75 42.89
N GLU A 58 23.14 -9.96 42.55
CA GLU A 58 24.45 -10.12 41.90
C GLU A 58 24.42 -9.60 40.44
N GLN A 59 25.59 -9.27 39.87
CA GLN A 59 25.70 -8.47 38.63
C GLN A 59 24.81 -8.94 37.46
N LEU A 60 24.81 -10.24 37.14
CA LEU A 60 23.99 -10.75 36.01
C LEU A 60 22.49 -10.68 36.32
N GLN A 61 22.08 -11.10 37.52
CA GLN A 61 20.68 -11.07 37.96
C GLN A 61 20.17 -9.62 38.10
N SER A 62 21.04 -8.68 38.44
CA SER A 62 20.75 -7.24 38.45
C SER A 62 20.43 -6.73 37.03
N LEU A 63 21.18 -7.16 36.00
CA LEU A 63 20.87 -6.82 34.60
C LEU A 63 19.53 -7.38 34.17
N ASP A 64 19.22 -8.63 34.52
CA ASP A 64 17.92 -9.25 34.24
C ASP A 64 16.77 -8.40 34.84
N TYR A 65 16.85 -8.05 36.13
CA TYR A 65 15.87 -7.18 36.79
C TYR A 65 15.78 -5.77 36.18
N LEU A 66 16.85 -5.22 35.62
CA LEU A 66 16.80 -3.95 34.89
C LEU A 66 16.12 -4.07 33.51
N VAL A 67 16.09 -5.25 32.89
CA VAL A 67 15.26 -5.53 31.71
C VAL A 67 13.78 -5.57 32.10
N TYR A 68 13.42 -6.38 33.11
CA TYR A 68 12.03 -6.47 33.62
C TYR A 68 11.49 -5.10 34.08
N ALA A 69 12.29 -4.31 34.80
CA ALA A 69 11.92 -2.94 35.16
C ALA A 69 11.69 -2.03 33.95
N SER A 70 12.43 -2.21 32.85
CA SER A 70 12.28 -1.42 31.63
C SER A 70 10.99 -1.76 30.89
N GLU A 71 10.65 -3.04 30.81
CA GLU A 71 9.40 -3.55 30.25
C GLU A 71 8.19 -3.11 31.08
N GLN A 72 8.25 -3.29 32.40
CA GLN A 72 7.14 -2.94 33.27
C GLN A 72 6.91 -1.42 33.32
N PHE A 73 7.95 -0.58 33.14
CA PHE A 73 7.71 0.85 32.92
C PHE A 73 6.98 1.16 31.59
N ALA A 74 7.05 0.30 30.57
CA ALA A 74 6.28 0.48 29.33
C ALA A 74 4.82 0.05 29.53
N ASN A 75 4.59 -1.05 30.25
CA ASN A 75 3.26 -1.51 30.67
C ASN A 75 2.56 -0.50 31.60
N GLU A 76 3.29 0.13 32.53
CA GLU A 76 2.84 1.25 33.39
C GLU A 76 2.66 2.59 32.62
N GLU A 77 2.64 2.58 31.28
CA GLU A 77 2.59 3.73 30.37
C GLU A 77 3.69 4.80 30.60
N ASN A 78 4.74 4.47 31.35
CA ASN A 78 5.84 5.36 31.72
C ASN A 78 6.94 5.41 30.64
N TYR A 79 6.54 5.59 29.39
CA TYR A 79 7.38 5.45 28.18
C TYR A 79 8.69 6.24 28.23
N HIS A 80 8.73 7.41 28.89
CA HIS A 80 9.97 8.16 29.07
C HIS A 80 10.97 7.45 30.00
N LYS A 81 10.52 6.83 31.10
CA LYS A 81 11.38 6.03 31.98
C LYS A 81 11.74 4.70 31.34
N ALA A 82 10.79 4.03 30.71
CA ALA A 82 11.01 2.79 29.97
C ALA A 82 12.12 2.95 28.92
N LEU A 83 12.00 3.96 28.05
CA LEU A 83 13.04 4.26 27.05
C LEU A 83 14.38 4.64 27.71
N TRP A 84 14.37 5.48 28.75
CA TRP A 84 15.61 5.90 29.41
C TRP A 84 16.34 4.70 30.04
N LEU A 85 15.62 3.88 30.81
CA LEU A 85 16.18 2.72 31.49
C LEU A 85 16.66 1.70 30.46
N ALA A 86 15.84 1.38 29.45
CA ALA A 86 16.22 0.45 28.40
C ALA A 86 17.47 0.89 27.63
N LEU A 87 17.74 2.20 27.50
CA LEU A 87 18.97 2.72 26.92
C LEU A 87 20.18 2.64 27.88
N GLN A 88 19.98 2.67 29.19
CA GLN A 88 21.09 2.49 30.15
C GLN A 88 21.43 1.00 30.31
N THR A 89 20.41 0.14 30.45
CA THR A 89 20.58 -1.32 30.60
C THR A 89 21.29 -1.93 29.40
N ASP A 90 21.01 -1.47 28.18
CA ASP A 90 21.69 -1.88 26.94
C ASP A 90 23.22 -1.74 27.04
N VAL A 91 23.67 -0.58 27.53
CA VAL A 91 25.11 -0.25 27.66
C VAL A 91 25.75 -1.08 28.79
N LEU A 92 25.01 -1.36 29.87
CA LEU A 92 25.49 -2.23 30.94
C LEU A 92 25.61 -3.69 30.49
N ILE A 93 24.75 -4.14 29.58
CA ILE A 93 24.83 -5.46 28.94
C ILE A 93 26.02 -5.52 27.97
N ASP A 94 26.26 -4.48 27.15
CA ASP A 94 27.46 -4.37 26.31
C ASP A 94 28.76 -4.48 27.13
N GLU A 95 28.82 -3.80 28.28
CA GLU A 95 29.97 -3.84 29.20
C GLU A 95 30.13 -5.23 29.86
N ALA A 96 29.03 -5.93 30.16
CA ALA A 96 29.05 -7.27 30.73
C ALA A 96 29.41 -8.34 29.69
N SER A 97 28.85 -8.29 28.48
CA SER A 97 29.09 -9.26 27.42
C SER A 97 30.54 -9.28 26.94
N ALA A 98 31.25 -8.15 27.06
CA ALA A 98 32.68 -8.01 26.82
C ALA A 98 33.58 -8.63 27.91
N ASN A 99 33.04 -9.05 29.07
CA ASN A 99 33.82 -9.67 30.13
C ASN A 99 34.24 -11.11 29.75
N ALA A 100 35.52 -11.44 29.98
CA ALA A 100 36.09 -12.75 29.71
C ALA A 100 35.43 -13.89 30.51
N ASP A 101 34.85 -13.59 31.67
CA ASP A 101 34.17 -14.58 32.52
C ASP A 101 32.81 -15.03 31.96
N TYR A 102 32.22 -14.31 31.00
CA TYR A 102 30.86 -14.54 30.46
C TYR A 102 30.84 -14.97 28.98
N GLN A 103 31.93 -15.58 28.50
CA GLN A 103 32.15 -15.95 27.09
C GLN A 103 31.57 -17.33 26.69
N SER A 104 30.64 -17.90 27.46
CA SER A 104 29.94 -19.13 27.04
C SER A 104 28.85 -18.80 26.02
N GLU A 105 28.64 -19.69 25.04
CA GLU A 105 27.63 -19.51 23.98
C GLU A 105 26.23 -19.28 24.55
N GLU A 106 25.87 -20.00 25.63
CA GLU A 106 24.61 -19.82 26.37
C GLU A 106 24.47 -18.43 27.00
N GLN A 107 25.54 -17.87 27.58
CA GLN A 107 25.48 -16.57 28.25
C GLN A 107 25.48 -15.42 27.24
N GLN A 108 26.19 -15.56 26.12
CA GLN A 108 26.14 -14.60 25.02
C GLN A 108 24.73 -14.57 24.41
N LEU A 109 24.09 -15.74 24.20
CA LEU A 109 22.70 -15.81 23.74
C LEU A 109 21.72 -15.09 24.69
N LYS A 110 21.91 -15.20 26.01
CA LYS A 110 21.08 -14.47 26.99
C LYS A 110 21.23 -12.95 26.89
N PHE A 111 22.44 -12.44 26.66
CA PHE A 111 22.66 -11.00 26.42
C PHE A 111 21.96 -10.52 25.14
N GLU A 112 21.99 -11.32 24.07
CA GLU A 112 21.33 -11.01 22.80
C GLU A 112 19.80 -11.02 22.92
N ILE A 113 19.23 -11.99 23.67
CA ILE A 113 17.81 -12.00 24.05
C ILE A 113 17.44 -10.75 24.87
N ALA A 114 18.32 -10.32 25.79
CA ALA A 114 18.10 -9.08 26.54
C ALA A 114 18.15 -7.83 25.63
N HIS A 115 19.09 -7.73 24.70
CA HIS A 115 19.12 -6.66 23.69
C HIS A 115 17.86 -6.64 22.82
N TYR A 116 17.37 -7.81 22.41
CA TYR A 116 16.09 -7.95 21.68
C TYR A 116 14.92 -7.38 22.50
N ARG A 117 14.76 -7.80 23.75
CA ARG A 117 13.71 -7.33 24.67
C ARG A 117 13.78 -5.82 24.89
N LEU A 118 14.97 -5.30 25.18
CA LEU A 118 15.19 -3.85 25.32
C LEU A 118 14.93 -3.09 24.01
N ALA A 119 15.15 -3.69 22.84
CA ALA A 119 14.79 -3.10 21.56
C ALA A 119 13.27 -2.98 21.39
N LEU A 120 12.48 -3.96 21.86
CA LEU A 120 11.02 -3.84 21.90
C LEU A 120 10.55 -2.76 22.88
N VAL A 121 11.15 -2.64 24.07
CA VAL A 121 10.82 -1.55 25.02
C VAL A 121 11.10 -0.17 24.41
N LYS A 122 12.26 -0.02 23.75
CA LYS A 122 12.63 1.21 23.02
C LYS A 122 11.59 1.49 21.93
N ALA A 123 11.23 0.49 21.11
CA ALA A 123 10.25 0.63 20.04
C ALA A 123 8.86 1.02 20.57
N THR A 124 8.33 0.30 21.56
CA THR A 124 7.05 0.58 22.25
C THR A 124 7.01 2.04 22.71
N SER A 125 8.01 2.45 23.49
CA SER A 125 8.09 3.80 24.03
C SER A 125 8.14 4.88 22.94
N LEU A 126 8.85 4.60 21.84
CA LEU A 126 8.98 5.52 20.71
C LEU A 126 7.70 5.60 19.86
N VAL A 127 6.95 4.50 19.73
CA VAL A 127 5.63 4.47 19.10
C VAL A 127 4.63 5.33 19.88
N SER A 128 4.54 5.14 21.21
CA SER A 128 3.67 5.95 22.07
C SER A 128 4.02 7.45 22.07
N MET A 129 5.26 7.80 21.73
CA MET A 129 5.73 9.19 21.54
C MET A 129 5.66 9.67 20.08
N GLN A 130 5.05 8.91 19.16
CA GLN A 130 4.93 9.20 17.72
C GLN A 130 6.28 9.35 16.98
N GLU A 131 7.38 8.81 17.53
CA GLU A 131 8.72 8.83 16.95
C GLU A 131 8.98 7.62 16.02
N PHE A 132 8.04 7.34 15.10
CA PHE A 132 8.01 6.13 14.26
C PHE A 132 9.31 5.84 13.48
N THR A 133 10.04 6.88 13.04
CA THR A 133 11.35 6.69 12.35
C THR A 133 12.46 6.19 13.29
N ARG A 134 12.37 6.42 14.59
CA ARG A 134 13.27 5.84 15.59
C ARG A 134 12.75 4.48 16.05
N ALA A 135 11.45 4.32 16.25
CA ALA A 135 10.83 3.02 16.55
C ALA A 135 11.19 1.97 15.49
N SER A 136 11.08 2.31 14.20
CA SER A 136 11.48 1.45 13.08
C SER A 136 12.92 0.95 13.20
N LYS A 137 13.86 1.79 13.68
CA LYS A 137 15.26 1.37 13.86
C LYS A 137 15.45 0.43 15.04
N SER A 138 14.68 0.61 16.11
CA SER A 138 14.68 -0.33 17.23
C SER A 138 14.10 -1.68 16.81
N LEU A 139 13.05 -1.70 15.98
CA LEU A 139 12.52 -2.92 15.36
C LEU A 139 13.53 -3.55 14.38
N ASP A 140 14.21 -2.75 13.54
CA ASP A 140 15.28 -3.23 12.65
C ASP A 140 16.38 -3.96 13.44
N THR A 141 16.78 -3.43 14.61
CA THR A 141 17.74 -4.08 15.53
C THR A 141 17.18 -5.38 16.12
N ALA A 142 15.93 -5.39 16.57
CA ALA A 142 15.29 -6.60 17.09
C ALA A 142 15.23 -7.71 16.02
N ASN A 143 14.90 -7.37 14.78
CA ASN A 143 14.90 -8.29 13.64
C ASN A 143 16.31 -8.76 13.23
N GLU A 144 17.33 -7.90 13.31
CA GLU A 144 18.73 -8.30 13.07
C GLU A 144 19.20 -9.36 14.09
N ILE A 145 18.88 -9.17 15.37
CA ILE A 145 19.19 -10.13 16.44
C ILE A 145 18.41 -11.44 16.20
N ALA A 146 17.09 -11.36 16.03
CA ALA A 146 16.26 -12.54 15.83
C ALA A 146 16.68 -13.36 14.60
N THR A 147 16.97 -12.71 13.48
CA THR A 147 17.50 -13.36 12.27
C THR A 147 18.88 -14.01 12.52
N THR A 148 19.77 -13.33 13.25
CA THR A 148 21.14 -13.81 13.50
C THR A 148 21.16 -15.05 14.40
N TYR A 149 20.33 -15.05 15.44
CA TYR A 149 20.25 -16.15 16.42
C TYR A 149 19.11 -17.14 16.15
N SER A 150 18.35 -16.95 15.06
CA SER A 150 17.19 -17.78 14.69
C SER A 150 16.10 -17.83 15.77
N LEU A 151 15.87 -16.71 16.46
CA LEU A 151 14.80 -16.55 17.45
C LEU A 151 13.45 -16.34 16.75
N GLN A 152 12.38 -16.88 17.34
CA GLN A 152 11.01 -16.54 16.95
C GLN A 152 10.63 -15.17 17.52
N HIS A 153 10.01 -14.31 16.71
CA HIS A 153 9.46 -13.03 17.16
C HIS A 153 8.21 -13.21 18.03
N LEU A 154 8.04 -12.31 19.00
CA LEU A 154 6.82 -12.18 19.81
C LEU A 154 5.71 -11.48 19.01
N SER A 155 4.43 -11.71 19.34
CA SER A 155 3.27 -11.03 18.74
C SER A 155 3.41 -9.50 18.82
N HIS A 156 3.85 -9.00 19.98
CA HIS A 156 4.13 -7.58 20.22
C HIS A 156 5.11 -6.93 19.24
N TYR A 157 6.16 -7.65 18.80
CA TYR A 157 7.07 -7.14 17.76
C TYR A 157 6.31 -6.84 16.46
N TYR A 158 5.41 -7.74 16.06
CA TYR A 158 4.64 -7.62 14.83
C TYR A 158 3.51 -6.58 14.94
N TYR A 159 2.88 -6.41 16.09
CA TYR A 159 1.92 -5.31 16.31
C TYR A 159 2.62 -3.93 16.27
N LEU A 160 3.78 -3.78 16.90
CA LEU A 160 4.59 -2.57 16.79
C LEU A 160 5.06 -2.32 15.35
N GLU A 161 5.48 -3.37 14.63
CA GLU A 161 5.85 -3.24 13.23
C GLU A 161 4.63 -2.79 12.40
N ASN A 162 3.46 -3.42 12.54
CA ASN A 162 2.24 -3.02 11.83
C ASN A 162 1.97 -1.51 11.97
N GLN A 163 1.93 -0.97 13.19
CA GLN A 163 1.69 0.45 13.43
C GLN A 163 2.76 1.34 12.77
N VAL A 164 4.05 1.01 12.94
CA VAL A 164 5.17 1.74 12.34
C VAL A 164 5.13 1.70 10.80
N GLN A 165 4.63 0.61 10.22
CA GLN A 165 4.49 0.44 8.77
C GLN A 165 3.28 1.22 8.20
N LEU A 166 2.15 1.25 8.91
CA LEU A 166 0.95 2.05 8.53
C LEU A 166 1.28 3.55 8.48
N GLU A 167 1.91 4.08 9.53
CA GLU A 167 2.32 5.49 9.61
C GLU A 167 3.34 5.87 8.53
N GLN A 168 4.18 4.92 8.10
CA GLN A 168 5.10 5.10 6.97
C GLN A 168 4.45 4.88 5.59
N LYS A 169 3.15 4.56 5.54
CA LYS A 169 2.37 4.26 4.31
C LYS A 169 2.96 3.10 3.51
N ARG A 170 3.38 2.05 4.23
CA ARG A 170 3.96 0.80 3.73
C ARG A 170 2.99 -0.37 3.96
N ASP A 171 1.74 -0.16 3.54
CA ASP A 171 0.54 -1.00 3.77
C ASP A 171 0.78 -2.51 3.61
N VAL A 172 1.57 -2.93 2.62
CA VAL A 172 1.91 -4.36 2.43
C VAL A 172 2.80 -4.92 3.54
N LEU A 173 3.76 -4.12 4.05
CA LEU A 173 4.58 -4.52 5.20
C LEU A 173 3.74 -4.49 6.49
N ALA A 174 2.81 -3.54 6.60
CA ALA A 174 1.89 -3.47 7.73
C ALA A 174 1.00 -4.70 7.82
N LEU A 175 0.35 -5.10 6.72
CA LEU A 175 -0.48 -6.29 6.67
C LEU A 175 0.35 -7.58 6.80
N ASN A 176 1.58 -7.61 6.27
CA ASN A 176 2.50 -8.73 6.53
C ASN A 176 2.77 -8.89 8.03
N ALA A 177 3.08 -7.79 8.73
CA ALA A 177 3.30 -7.83 10.16
C ALA A 177 2.02 -8.26 10.90
N TYR A 178 0.85 -7.71 10.56
CA TYR A 178 -0.44 -8.11 11.16
C TYR A 178 -0.71 -9.62 11.00
N LEU A 179 -0.55 -10.18 9.79
CA LEU A 179 -0.70 -11.61 9.55
C LEU A 179 0.27 -12.47 10.38
N ASN A 180 1.49 -11.99 10.63
CA ASN A 180 2.44 -12.68 11.51
C ASN A 180 2.10 -12.52 13.00
N ALA A 181 1.49 -11.41 13.42
CA ALA A 181 0.99 -11.24 14.79
C ALA A 181 -0.16 -12.22 15.07
N VAL A 182 -1.21 -12.19 14.23
CA VAL A 182 -2.41 -13.02 14.37
C VAL A 182 -2.07 -14.52 14.37
N ALA A 183 -1.12 -14.94 13.54
CA ALA A 183 -0.69 -16.35 13.48
C ALA A 183 0.11 -16.85 14.70
N LEU A 184 0.40 -15.98 15.68
CA LEU A 184 0.96 -16.35 16.98
C LEU A 184 -0.10 -16.48 18.08
N ASN A 185 -1.34 -16.03 17.82
CA ASN A 185 -2.45 -16.13 18.77
C ASN A 185 -2.97 -17.58 18.81
N GLU A 186 -3.49 -18.03 19.95
CA GLU A 186 -4.00 -19.41 20.09
C GLU A 186 -5.25 -19.68 19.24
N GLU A 187 -6.12 -18.67 19.09
CA GLU A 187 -7.28 -18.66 18.19
C GLU A 187 -7.37 -17.30 17.47
N THR A 188 -7.69 -17.32 16.17
CA THR A 188 -8.03 -16.11 15.40
C THR A 188 -9.43 -15.64 15.78
N ASP A 189 -9.59 -14.40 16.25
CA ASP A 189 -10.91 -13.88 16.60
C ASP A 189 -11.70 -13.34 15.37
N GLU A 190 -12.97 -12.97 15.57
CA GLU A 190 -13.79 -12.43 14.47
C GLU A 190 -13.26 -11.07 13.96
N GLN A 191 -12.66 -10.25 14.84
CA GLN A 191 -12.13 -8.92 14.52
C GLN A 191 -10.90 -9.01 13.60
N ASP A 192 -9.98 -9.93 13.87
CA ASP A 192 -8.80 -10.22 13.05
C ASP A 192 -9.20 -10.62 11.62
N ILE A 193 -10.20 -11.50 11.48
CA ILE A 193 -10.70 -11.96 10.18
C ILE A 193 -11.24 -10.78 9.35
N TYR A 194 -12.02 -9.87 9.95
CA TYR A 194 -12.52 -8.69 9.24
C TYR A 194 -11.43 -7.64 8.98
N THR A 195 -10.44 -7.50 9.87
CA THR A 195 -9.32 -6.57 9.72
C THR A 195 -8.39 -7.01 8.58
N ILE A 196 -7.99 -8.30 8.55
CA ILE A 196 -7.23 -8.88 7.43
C ILE A 196 -7.98 -8.69 6.12
N TRP A 197 -9.30 -8.94 6.11
CA TRP A 197 -10.11 -8.75 4.91
C TRP A 197 -10.12 -7.29 4.46
N PHE A 198 -10.36 -6.34 5.36
CA PHE A 198 -10.38 -4.90 5.06
C PHE A 198 -9.06 -4.44 4.43
N GLU A 199 -7.93 -4.70 5.09
CA GLU A 199 -6.60 -4.34 4.61
C GLU A 199 -6.31 -4.97 3.23
N LEU A 200 -6.72 -6.23 3.01
CA LEU A 200 -6.65 -6.87 1.69
C LEU A 200 -7.50 -6.17 0.62
N THR A 201 -8.67 -5.61 0.99
CA THR A 201 -9.49 -4.83 0.05
C THR A 201 -8.84 -3.51 -0.36
N GLN A 202 -7.94 -2.96 0.47
CA GLN A 202 -7.19 -1.73 0.16
C GLN A 202 -6.01 -1.99 -0.78
N LEU A 203 -5.42 -3.19 -0.77
CA LEU A 203 -4.30 -3.52 -1.63
C LEU A 203 -4.68 -3.62 -3.13
N THR A 204 -3.83 -3.06 -3.97
CA THR A 204 -3.86 -3.31 -5.43
C THR A 204 -3.44 -4.75 -5.74
N SER A 205 -3.82 -5.29 -6.90
CA SER A 205 -3.49 -6.69 -7.25
C SER A 205 -1.98 -7.00 -7.25
N TRP A 206 -1.11 -6.05 -7.61
CA TRP A 206 0.34 -6.28 -7.56
C TRP A 206 0.90 -6.14 -6.13
N GLN A 207 0.26 -5.39 -5.24
CA GLN A 207 0.60 -5.37 -3.82
C GLN A 207 0.25 -6.72 -3.14
N VAL A 208 -0.83 -7.38 -3.55
CA VAL A 208 -1.17 -8.75 -3.10
C VAL A 208 -0.11 -9.77 -3.54
N ASP A 209 0.42 -9.65 -4.76
CA ASP A 209 1.56 -10.49 -5.21
C ASP A 209 2.86 -10.18 -4.43
N GLN A 210 3.08 -8.92 -4.05
CA GLN A 210 4.21 -8.57 -3.15
C GLN A 210 4.03 -9.10 -1.73
N LEU A 211 2.80 -9.18 -1.23
CA LEU A 211 2.52 -9.76 0.09
C LEU A 211 2.85 -11.26 0.09
N GLU A 212 2.44 -11.99 -0.95
CA GLU A 212 2.84 -13.39 -1.14
C GLU A 212 4.37 -13.58 -1.17
N ALA A 213 5.10 -12.65 -1.79
CA ALA A 213 6.57 -12.72 -1.84
C ALA A 213 7.25 -12.58 -0.46
N LEU A 214 6.59 -11.96 0.53
CA LEU A 214 7.04 -11.91 1.92
C LEU A 214 6.77 -13.22 2.69
N SER A 215 6.00 -14.13 2.11
CA SER A 215 5.62 -15.44 2.68
C SER A 215 4.96 -15.37 4.08
N PRO A 216 3.96 -14.49 4.33
CA PRO A 216 3.22 -14.51 5.59
C PRO A 216 2.49 -15.84 5.82
N PRO A 217 2.26 -16.20 7.09
CA PRO A 217 1.59 -17.44 7.47
C PRO A 217 0.16 -17.52 6.91
N ASP A 218 -0.24 -18.74 6.56
CA ASP A 218 -1.52 -19.13 5.94
C ASP A 218 -2.10 -18.16 4.89
N PHE A 219 -1.25 -17.52 4.08
CA PHE A 219 -1.71 -16.46 3.17
C PHE A 219 -2.34 -16.96 1.86
N ALA A 220 -2.09 -18.21 1.46
CA ALA A 220 -2.56 -18.72 0.17
C ALA A 220 -4.11 -18.74 0.03
N PRO A 221 -4.90 -19.14 1.05
CA PRO A 221 -6.37 -19.08 0.99
C PRO A 221 -6.86 -17.63 0.96
N TRP A 222 -6.29 -16.73 1.78
CA TRP A 222 -6.57 -15.29 1.75
C TRP A 222 -6.35 -14.68 0.36
N LYS A 223 -5.19 -14.95 -0.27
CA LYS A 223 -4.89 -14.54 -1.64
C LYS A 223 -5.92 -15.07 -2.64
N ALA A 224 -6.31 -16.35 -2.53
CA ALA A 224 -7.32 -16.94 -3.42
C ALA A 224 -8.69 -16.26 -3.27
N LEU A 225 -9.09 -15.91 -2.04
CA LEU A 225 -10.36 -15.24 -1.76
C LEU A 225 -10.38 -13.81 -2.32
N ILE A 226 -9.35 -13.00 -2.03
CA ILE A 226 -9.30 -11.60 -2.48
C ILE A 226 -9.16 -11.51 -4.01
N LEU A 227 -8.41 -12.41 -4.66
CA LEU A 227 -8.34 -12.45 -6.13
C LEU A 227 -9.66 -12.88 -6.79
N ALA A 228 -10.43 -13.76 -6.16
CA ALA A 228 -11.78 -14.09 -6.60
C ALA A 228 -12.71 -12.87 -6.47
N ALA A 229 -12.63 -12.14 -5.36
CA ALA A 229 -13.43 -10.95 -5.11
C ALA A 229 -13.07 -9.78 -6.05
N HIS A 230 -11.77 -9.54 -6.29
CA HIS A 230 -11.27 -8.59 -7.28
C HIS A 230 -11.89 -8.82 -8.67
N LYS A 231 -11.90 -10.07 -9.13
CA LYS A 231 -12.28 -10.42 -10.51
C LYS A 231 -13.77 -10.63 -10.72
N TYR A 232 -14.45 -11.25 -9.77
CA TYR A 232 -15.84 -11.69 -9.92
C TYR A 232 -16.82 -10.90 -9.04
N GLY A 233 -16.35 -10.19 -8.02
CA GLY A 233 -17.21 -9.51 -7.03
C GLY A 233 -18.17 -8.45 -7.56
N TYR A 234 -18.08 -8.05 -8.83
CA TYR A 234 -19.07 -7.19 -9.49
C TYR A 234 -20.33 -7.95 -9.97
N ASP A 235 -20.24 -9.28 -10.08
CA ASP A 235 -21.28 -10.19 -10.57
C ASP A 235 -21.56 -11.22 -9.49
N GLN A 236 -22.67 -11.07 -8.76
CA GLN A 236 -22.96 -11.85 -7.56
C GLN A 236 -23.08 -13.37 -7.86
N ASP A 237 -23.62 -13.76 -9.02
CA ASP A 237 -23.78 -15.17 -9.39
C ASP A 237 -22.41 -15.81 -9.70
N ALA A 238 -21.57 -15.10 -10.45
CA ALA A 238 -20.21 -15.52 -10.72
C ALA A 238 -19.35 -15.55 -9.43
N PHE A 239 -19.54 -14.58 -8.54
CA PHE A 239 -18.83 -14.49 -7.26
C PHE A 239 -19.25 -15.61 -6.31
N ASN A 240 -20.55 -15.85 -6.11
CA ASN A 240 -21.08 -16.95 -5.29
C ASN A 240 -20.55 -18.32 -5.77
N THR A 241 -20.40 -18.49 -7.09
CA THR A 241 -19.77 -19.67 -7.69
C THR A 241 -18.30 -19.82 -7.28
N GLN A 242 -17.52 -18.72 -7.25
CA GLN A 242 -16.14 -18.75 -6.78
C GLN A 242 -16.03 -18.92 -5.26
N LEU A 243 -16.90 -18.29 -4.46
CA LEU A 243 -16.94 -18.46 -3.00
C LEU A 243 -17.21 -19.92 -2.63
N SER A 244 -18.17 -20.56 -3.30
CA SER A 244 -18.46 -21.99 -3.13
C SER A 244 -17.27 -22.88 -3.52
N LYS A 245 -16.54 -22.53 -4.59
CA LYS A 245 -15.31 -23.23 -4.98
C LYS A 245 -14.21 -23.06 -3.94
N TRP A 246 -13.97 -21.83 -3.50
CA TRP A 246 -12.97 -21.49 -2.51
C TRP A 246 -13.23 -22.22 -1.18
N GLN A 247 -14.47 -22.22 -0.70
CA GLN A 247 -14.87 -22.95 0.52
C GLN A 247 -14.68 -24.47 0.39
N SER A 248 -14.88 -25.02 -0.81
CA SER A 248 -14.57 -26.42 -1.10
C SER A 248 -13.06 -26.73 -1.19
N GLU A 249 -12.22 -25.74 -1.44
CA GLU A 249 -10.76 -25.88 -1.48
C GLU A 249 -10.13 -25.63 -0.09
N TYR A 250 -10.77 -24.79 0.75
CA TYR A 250 -10.29 -24.37 2.07
C TYR A 250 -11.38 -24.49 3.17
N PRO A 251 -11.89 -25.71 3.46
CA PRO A 251 -13.08 -25.89 4.30
C PRO A 251 -12.88 -25.63 5.81
N GLY A 252 -11.63 -25.47 6.27
CA GLY A 252 -11.29 -25.26 7.69
C GLY A 252 -10.50 -23.98 7.96
N HIS A 253 -10.48 -23.03 7.03
CA HIS A 253 -9.76 -21.76 7.14
C HIS A 253 -10.67 -20.64 7.69
N ASP A 254 -10.14 -19.76 8.54
CA ASP A 254 -10.92 -18.78 9.32
C ASP A 254 -11.78 -17.83 8.48
N ALA A 255 -11.28 -17.42 7.30
CA ALA A 255 -12.03 -16.62 6.33
C ALA A 255 -13.36 -17.26 5.83
N ASN A 256 -13.67 -18.51 6.22
CA ASN A 256 -15.02 -19.06 6.07
C ASN A 256 -16.10 -18.20 6.78
N ALA A 257 -15.77 -17.49 7.86
CA ALA A 257 -16.68 -16.56 8.53
C ALA A 257 -17.20 -15.46 7.57
N LEU A 258 -16.36 -15.01 6.63
CA LEU A 258 -16.71 -13.98 5.64
C LEU A 258 -17.68 -14.48 4.56
N ILE A 259 -17.78 -15.79 4.32
CA ILE A 259 -18.47 -16.34 3.14
C ILE A 259 -19.97 -16.04 3.15
N ALA A 260 -20.63 -16.11 4.32
CA ALA A 260 -22.04 -15.74 4.45
C ALA A 260 -22.27 -14.26 4.11
N HIS A 261 -21.37 -13.39 4.60
CA HIS A 261 -21.41 -11.97 4.31
C HIS A 261 -21.18 -11.69 2.80
N LEU A 262 -20.10 -12.23 2.23
CA LEU A 262 -19.72 -12.02 0.83
C LEU A 262 -20.74 -12.59 -0.17
N SER A 263 -21.48 -13.63 0.22
CA SER A 263 -22.57 -14.22 -0.57
C SER A 263 -23.87 -13.41 -0.51
N THR A 264 -24.01 -12.50 0.46
CA THR A 264 -25.20 -11.64 0.59
C THR A 264 -25.20 -10.58 -0.53
N PRO A 265 -26.30 -10.38 -1.28
CA PRO A 265 -26.39 -9.38 -2.34
C PRO A 265 -26.06 -7.97 -1.84
N LEU A 266 -25.31 -7.19 -2.62
CA LEU A 266 -24.85 -5.85 -2.21
C LEU A 266 -25.98 -4.89 -1.79
N SER A 267 -27.19 -5.03 -2.34
CA SER A 267 -28.37 -4.23 -1.97
C SER A 267 -28.97 -4.56 -0.60
N GLU A 268 -28.65 -5.72 -0.04
CA GLU A 268 -29.16 -6.24 1.24
C GLU A 268 -28.04 -6.41 2.28
N ARG A 269 -26.81 -6.10 1.88
CA ARG A 269 -25.61 -6.29 2.68
C ARG A 269 -25.51 -5.20 3.75
N PRO A 270 -25.41 -5.53 5.05
CA PRO A 270 -25.06 -4.54 6.06
C PRO A 270 -23.64 -4.02 5.77
N ALA A 271 -23.36 -2.75 6.06
CA ALA A 271 -22.00 -2.25 5.92
C ALA A 271 -21.04 -3.11 6.77
N LEU A 272 -19.96 -3.57 6.16
CA LEU A 272 -18.97 -4.44 6.81
C LEU A 272 -18.38 -3.82 8.08
N PHE A 273 -18.30 -2.48 8.10
CA PHE A 273 -17.49 -1.73 9.05
C PHE A 273 -18.29 -0.80 9.96
N ASP A 274 -19.62 -0.68 9.83
CA ASP A 274 -20.50 0.06 10.79
C ASP A 274 -20.36 -0.43 12.25
N LYS A 275 -19.86 -1.65 12.45
CA LYS A 275 -19.55 -2.22 13.78
C LYS A 275 -18.13 -1.93 14.28
N PHE A 276 -17.20 -1.58 13.39
CA PHE A 276 -15.76 -1.65 13.63
C PHE A 276 -15.04 -0.30 13.36
N GLU A 277 -15.65 0.62 12.61
CA GLU A 277 -15.13 1.99 12.38
C GLU A 277 -14.95 2.82 13.66
N SER A 278 -15.59 2.42 14.77
CA SER A 278 -15.50 3.09 16.07
C SER A 278 -14.37 2.56 16.97
N GLN A 279 -13.67 1.50 16.56
CA GLN A 279 -12.53 0.97 17.28
C GLN A 279 -11.27 1.16 16.43
N GLN A 280 -10.41 2.11 16.84
CA GLN A 280 -8.98 1.90 16.61
C GLN A 280 -8.66 0.52 17.20
N VAL A 281 -7.79 -0.25 16.54
CA VAL A 281 -7.25 -1.48 17.14
C VAL A 281 -6.50 -1.04 18.40
N GLU A 282 -7.19 -1.05 19.53
CA GLU A 282 -6.54 -1.04 20.85
C GLU A 282 -5.59 -2.21 20.81
N MET A 283 -4.33 -1.95 21.11
CA MET A 283 -3.36 -3.03 21.19
C MET A 283 -3.96 -4.09 22.11
N PRO A 284 -3.97 -5.37 21.73
CA PRO A 284 -3.64 -6.38 22.70
C PRO A 284 -2.30 -5.93 23.25
N ILE A 285 -2.32 -5.26 24.41
CA ILE A 285 -1.24 -5.42 25.38
C ILE A 285 -1.44 -6.84 25.91
N ASP A 286 -1.20 -7.81 25.02
CA ASP A 286 -0.69 -9.09 25.43
C ASP A 286 0.53 -8.72 26.25
N ASP A 287 0.41 -8.95 27.55
CA ASP A 287 1.46 -8.68 28.51
C ASP A 287 2.76 -9.22 27.92
N LEU A 288 3.86 -8.47 28.05
CA LEU A 288 5.15 -8.75 27.41
C LEU A 288 5.73 -10.13 27.76
N SER A 289 5.04 -10.86 28.65
CA SER A 289 5.23 -12.18 29.22
C SER A 289 4.55 -13.35 28.50
N ASN A 290 3.41 -13.19 27.79
CA ASN A 290 2.48 -14.33 27.62
C ASN A 290 2.69 -15.22 26.36
N SER A 291 2.87 -16.52 26.61
CA SER A 291 2.46 -17.59 25.69
C SER A 291 2.10 -18.86 26.49
N ASN A 292 0.92 -19.42 26.26
CA ASN A 292 0.26 -20.48 27.03
C ASN A 292 -0.18 -20.08 28.47
N GLU A 293 -1.49 -19.96 28.69
CA GLU A 293 -2.09 -20.75 29.78
C GLU A 293 -3.60 -21.02 29.57
N SER A 294 -4.01 -22.24 29.92
CA SER A 294 -5.38 -22.72 29.71
C SER A 294 -6.24 -22.53 30.97
N GLU A 295 -7.45 -21.98 30.81
CA GLU A 295 -8.36 -21.66 31.92
C GLU A 295 -8.58 -22.83 32.89
N SER A 296 -8.40 -22.59 34.20
CA SER A 296 -9.08 -23.38 35.22
C SER A 296 -9.69 -22.51 36.33
N ASN A 297 -11.02 -22.49 36.36
CA ASN A 297 -11.83 -21.79 37.34
C ASN A 297 -11.50 -22.21 38.78
N LEU A 298 -11.12 -21.25 39.65
CA LEU A 298 -11.30 -21.37 41.09
C LEU A 298 -11.90 -20.11 41.71
N THR A 299 -12.75 -20.34 42.70
CA THR A 299 -13.72 -19.38 43.22
C THR A 299 -13.13 -18.42 44.25
N SER A 300 -13.67 -17.19 44.25
CA SER A 300 -13.54 -16.16 45.28
C SER A 300 -13.41 -16.66 46.72
N ASP A 301 -12.50 -16.04 47.47
CA ASP A 301 -12.81 -15.64 48.85
C ASP A 301 -12.21 -14.26 49.16
N SER A 302 -12.83 -13.59 50.14
CA SER A 302 -12.65 -12.19 50.54
C SER A 302 -11.36 -11.90 51.33
N LEU A 303 -10.94 -10.62 51.37
CA LEU A 303 -10.76 -9.84 52.61
C LEU A 303 -10.25 -8.39 52.38
N ASP A 304 -11.09 -7.44 52.83
CA ASP A 304 -10.81 -6.11 53.43
C ASP A 304 -9.73 -5.14 52.87
N GLU A 305 -10.21 -4.04 52.26
CA GLU A 305 -9.54 -2.72 52.27
C GLU A 305 -9.43 -2.13 53.69
N PRO A 306 -8.49 -1.19 53.89
CA PRO A 306 -8.80 -0.01 54.70
C PRO A 306 -8.51 1.31 53.96
N GLN A 307 -9.56 2.12 53.75
CA GLN A 307 -9.42 3.51 53.34
C GLN A 307 -8.77 4.36 54.45
N LEU A 308 -7.86 5.25 54.05
CA LEU A 308 -7.54 6.47 54.82
C LEU A 308 -7.26 7.63 53.87
N ALA A 309 -8.23 8.53 53.77
CA ALA A 309 -8.04 9.86 53.19
C ALA A 309 -7.92 10.89 54.31
N GLU A 310 -6.93 11.78 54.26
CA GLU A 310 -7.07 13.08 54.92
C GLU A 310 -6.33 14.19 54.16
N ASN A 311 -6.94 15.38 54.18
CA ASN A 311 -6.56 16.55 53.40
C ASN A 311 -5.25 17.19 53.87
N LEU A 312 -4.63 17.97 52.97
CA LEU A 312 -4.17 19.32 53.30
C LEU A 312 -4.20 20.21 52.05
N SER A 313 -4.85 21.37 52.17
CA SER A 313 -4.97 22.39 51.14
C SER A 313 -4.27 23.69 51.59
N ASP A 314 -4.37 24.74 50.77
CA ASP A 314 -3.83 26.10 50.95
C ASP A 314 -2.31 26.24 50.66
N THR A 315 -1.81 27.23 49.89
CA THR A 315 -2.35 28.55 49.51
C THR A 315 -2.00 29.00 48.07
N LEU A 316 -2.93 29.78 47.51
CA LEU A 316 -2.87 30.73 46.37
C LEU A 316 -1.80 31.85 46.54
N PRO A 317 -1.44 32.70 45.53
CA PRO A 317 -2.39 33.36 44.63
C PRO A 317 -2.05 33.62 43.15
N ASP A 318 -3.14 33.98 42.47
CA ASP A 318 -3.33 34.45 41.10
C ASP A 318 -3.35 36.00 41.06
N GLU A 319 -3.06 36.64 39.92
CA GLU A 319 -3.55 38.00 39.65
C GLU A 319 -3.77 38.28 38.15
N SER A 320 -5.01 38.70 37.87
CA SER A 320 -5.65 38.91 36.56
C SER A 320 -5.14 40.09 35.72
N THR A 321 -5.66 40.24 34.48
CA THR A 321 -6.61 41.35 34.17
C THR A 321 -7.24 41.28 32.76
N ALA A 322 -8.59 41.34 32.73
CA ALA A 322 -9.48 42.09 31.81
C ALA A 322 -9.39 41.88 30.26
N ASP A 323 -10.45 42.11 29.46
CA ASP A 323 -11.66 42.91 29.71
C ASP A 323 -12.90 42.43 28.89
N SER A 324 -14.00 43.19 29.01
CA SER A 324 -15.40 42.80 28.84
C SER A 324 -16.05 43.34 27.56
N ASN A 325 -17.09 42.68 27.02
CA ASN A 325 -18.42 43.31 26.88
C ASN A 325 -19.56 42.40 26.37
N VAL A 326 -20.79 42.88 26.61
CA VAL A 326 -22.08 42.19 26.51
C VAL A 326 -22.97 42.87 25.47
N LEU A 327 -23.85 42.11 24.78
CA LEU A 327 -25.25 42.51 24.53
C LEU A 327 -26.09 41.35 23.97
N ALA A 328 -27.26 41.15 24.58
CA ALA A 328 -28.28 40.19 24.16
C ALA A 328 -29.51 40.92 23.58
N ASN A 329 -30.36 40.20 22.84
CA ASN A 329 -31.79 40.49 22.77
C ASN A 329 -32.59 39.30 22.21
N GLU A 330 -33.55 38.81 22.99
CA GLU A 330 -34.66 37.97 22.54
C GLU A 330 -35.90 38.85 22.31
N ILE A 331 -36.75 38.55 21.32
CA ILE A 331 -38.20 38.77 21.41
C ILE A 331 -38.93 37.60 20.72
N ALA A 332 -39.97 37.09 21.37
CA ALA A 332 -40.80 35.94 20.97
C ALA A 332 -41.96 36.32 20.01
N PRO A 333 -42.66 35.35 19.39
CA PRO A 333 -43.76 35.62 18.45
C PRO A 333 -45.14 35.68 19.12
N GLU A 334 -46.08 36.42 18.52
CA GLU A 334 -47.51 36.36 18.87
C GLU A 334 -48.38 35.93 17.67
N SER A 335 -49.39 35.12 18.00
CA SER A 335 -50.48 34.64 17.15
C SER A 335 -51.67 35.60 17.12
N ASN A 336 -52.47 35.65 16.04
CA ASN A 336 -53.91 35.31 16.13
C ASN A 336 -54.67 35.18 14.78
N GLU A 337 -55.75 34.37 14.79
CA GLU A 337 -57.12 34.52 14.19
C GLU A 337 -57.44 35.50 13.03
N MET A 338 -58.52 35.37 12.22
CA MET A 338 -59.41 34.27 11.74
C MET A 338 -60.47 34.87 10.74
N LEU A 339 -61.06 34.04 9.87
CA LEU A 339 -62.42 34.17 9.22
C LEU A 339 -62.73 35.24 8.12
N GLY A 340 -63.64 34.85 7.20
CA GLY A 340 -64.40 35.71 6.25
C GLY A 340 -64.04 35.51 4.76
N GLU A 341 -64.64 34.60 3.97
CA GLU A 341 -65.99 34.59 3.32
C GLU A 341 -66.25 35.62 2.18
N ASP A 342 -66.81 35.10 1.08
CA ASP A 342 -67.49 35.71 -0.09
C ASP A 342 -66.85 36.84 -0.92
N SER A 343 -66.63 36.56 -2.23
CA SER A 343 -67.66 36.86 -3.26
C SER A 343 -67.19 36.56 -4.69
N MET A 344 -68.14 36.13 -5.55
CA MET A 344 -67.95 36.04 -7.01
C MET A 344 -68.15 37.41 -7.67
N LEU A 345 -67.36 37.75 -8.69
CA LEU A 345 -67.80 38.60 -9.80
C LEU A 345 -67.06 38.24 -11.10
N GLU A 346 -67.79 38.29 -12.21
CA GLU A 346 -67.32 37.96 -13.55
C GLU A 346 -66.46 39.09 -14.16
N GLY A 347 -65.55 38.71 -15.06
CA GLY A 347 -64.76 39.65 -15.86
C GLY A 347 -64.05 38.93 -17.01
N ASP A 348 -64.69 38.89 -18.17
CA ASP A 348 -64.04 38.49 -19.43
C ASP A 348 -62.90 39.46 -19.75
N GLU A 349 -61.67 38.97 -19.85
CA GLU A 349 -60.66 39.60 -20.70
C GLU A 349 -59.81 38.54 -21.40
N LEU A 350 -59.81 38.59 -22.73
CA LEU A 350 -59.09 37.68 -23.61
C LEU A 350 -57.58 37.96 -23.52
N ILE A 351 -56.86 37.16 -22.75
CA ILE A 351 -55.39 37.08 -22.85
C ILE A 351 -55.05 35.95 -23.82
N GLU A 352 -54.20 36.27 -24.79
CA GLU A 352 -53.81 35.37 -25.87
C GLU A 352 -53.08 34.15 -25.32
N HIS A 353 -53.38 32.96 -25.87
CA HIS A 353 -52.59 31.76 -25.61
C HIS A 353 -51.21 31.89 -26.28
N GLU A 354 -50.27 32.56 -25.62
CA GLU A 354 -48.87 32.18 -25.75
C GLU A 354 -48.74 30.76 -25.19
N GLY A 355 -48.48 29.80 -26.07
CA GLY A 355 -48.30 28.42 -25.67
C GLY A 355 -47.01 28.28 -24.88
N GLU A 356 -47.13 28.24 -23.56
CA GLU A 356 -46.09 27.63 -22.71
C GLU A 356 -45.90 26.19 -23.20
N GLU A 357 -44.87 25.97 -24.01
CA GLU A 357 -44.30 24.64 -24.18
C GLU A 357 -43.83 24.21 -22.79
N GLN A 358 -44.66 23.43 -22.09
CA GLN A 358 -44.31 22.82 -20.82
C GLN A 358 -43.14 21.89 -21.07
N THR A 359 -41.93 22.41 -20.92
CA THR A 359 -40.68 21.67 -21.08
C THR A 359 -40.70 20.52 -20.09
N GLN A 360 -41.05 19.33 -20.58
CA GLN A 360 -41.31 18.18 -19.74
C GLN A 360 -39.98 17.73 -19.12
N ILE A 361 -39.74 18.14 -17.87
CA ILE A 361 -38.53 17.78 -17.13
C ILE A 361 -38.53 16.26 -16.97
N LEU A 362 -37.66 15.60 -17.74
CA LEU A 362 -37.54 14.15 -17.72
C LEU A 362 -36.66 13.74 -16.54
N PRO A 363 -37.06 12.73 -15.74
CA PRO A 363 -36.22 12.23 -14.66
C PRO A 363 -34.90 11.66 -15.24
N PRO A 364 -33.75 11.83 -14.55
CA PRO A 364 -32.46 11.35 -15.03
C PRO A 364 -32.45 9.85 -15.34
N ASN A 365 -32.09 9.48 -16.56
CA ASN A 365 -32.00 8.09 -17.01
C ASN A 365 -30.53 7.64 -17.00
N LYS A 366 -30.18 6.63 -16.19
CA LYS A 366 -28.81 6.08 -16.08
C LYS A 366 -28.26 5.51 -17.41
N ASP A 367 -29.12 5.20 -18.37
CA ASP A 367 -28.70 4.79 -19.72
C ASP A 367 -28.50 5.97 -20.69
N HIS A 368 -28.83 7.20 -20.31
CA HIS A 368 -28.53 8.41 -21.08
C HIS A 368 -27.24 9.05 -20.55
N ILE A 369 -26.16 8.97 -21.34
CA ILE A 369 -24.82 9.40 -20.96
C ILE A 369 -24.42 10.65 -21.76
N ALA A 370 -24.09 11.74 -21.06
CA ALA A 370 -23.37 12.86 -21.67
C ALA A 370 -21.87 12.59 -21.70
N VAL A 371 -21.22 12.81 -22.84
CA VAL A 371 -19.79 12.59 -23.05
C VAL A 371 -19.13 13.93 -23.41
N LEU A 372 -18.40 14.49 -22.45
CA LEU A 372 -17.84 15.84 -22.47
C LEU A 372 -16.36 15.78 -22.87
N LEU A 373 -16.06 16.13 -24.12
CA LEU A 373 -14.72 16.02 -24.70
C LEU A 373 -14.33 17.26 -25.51
N PRO A 374 -13.04 17.60 -25.60
CA PRO A 374 -12.57 18.65 -26.51
C PRO A 374 -12.50 18.11 -27.95
N LEU A 375 -13.56 18.29 -28.74
CA LEU A 375 -13.67 17.79 -30.12
C LEU A 375 -13.21 18.81 -31.17
N THR A 376 -13.01 20.06 -30.77
CA THR A 376 -12.33 21.12 -31.55
C THR A 376 -11.12 21.71 -30.80
N GLY A 377 -10.50 22.75 -31.36
CA GLY A 377 -9.36 23.44 -30.76
C GLY A 377 -8.07 22.61 -30.67
N ARG A 378 -7.17 23.01 -29.76
CA ARG A 378 -5.81 22.43 -29.62
C ARG A 378 -5.82 20.98 -29.11
N ALA A 379 -6.82 20.61 -28.31
CA ALA A 379 -6.93 19.29 -27.70
C ALA A 379 -7.76 18.28 -28.52
N LYS A 380 -8.27 18.68 -29.71
CA LYS A 380 -9.10 17.87 -30.61
C LYS A 380 -8.63 16.42 -30.78
N THR A 381 -7.33 16.21 -30.98
CA THR A 381 -6.80 14.86 -31.24
C THR A 381 -6.91 13.93 -30.02
N ALA A 382 -6.81 14.47 -28.81
CA ALA A 382 -7.02 13.72 -27.57
C ALA A 382 -8.52 13.44 -27.33
N GLY A 383 -9.39 14.44 -27.52
CA GLY A 383 -10.84 14.25 -27.41
C GLY A 383 -11.37 13.23 -28.41
N LEU A 384 -10.94 13.30 -29.67
CA LEU A 384 -11.29 12.29 -30.69
C LEU A 384 -10.78 10.88 -30.33
N ALA A 385 -9.57 10.74 -29.79
CA ALA A 385 -9.05 9.43 -29.37
C ALA A 385 -9.89 8.83 -28.24
N ALA A 386 -10.28 9.63 -27.23
CA ALA A 386 -11.15 9.19 -26.15
C ALA A 386 -12.55 8.83 -26.66
N GLN A 387 -13.16 9.68 -27.50
CA GLN A 387 -14.45 9.42 -28.16
C GLN A 387 -14.42 8.10 -28.93
N GLN A 388 -13.38 7.87 -29.72
CA GLN A 388 -13.22 6.64 -30.51
C GLN A 388 -13.12 5.40 -29.60
N GLY A 389 -12.43 5.50 -28.46
CA GLY A 389 -12.36 4.42 -27.47
C GLY A 389 -13.73 4.09 -26.89
N ILE A 390 -14.48 5.11 -26.46
CA ILE A 390 -15.85 5.00 -25.94
C ILE A 390 -16.76 4.34 -27.00
N MET A 391 -16.67 4.78 -28.26
CA MET A 391 -17.45 4.20 -29.36
C MET A 391 -17.09 2.73 -29.63
N THR A 392 -15.81 2.35 -29.59
CA THR A 392 -15.40 0.94 -29.76
C THR A 392 -15.87 0.05 -28.60
N ALA A 393 -15.96 0.56 -27.37
CA ALA A 393 -16.54 -0.17 -26.25
C ALA A 393 -18.08 -0.28 -26.39
N TYR A 394 -18.73 0.82 -26.80
CA TYR A 394 -20.16 0.88 -27.07
C TYR A 394 -20.61 -0.10 -28.17
N GLU A 395 -19.83 -0.26 -29.26
CA GLU A 395 -20.12 -1.24 -30.32
C GLU A 395 -20.11 -2.70 -29.81
N LYS A 396 -19.29 -3.02 -28.79
CA LYS A 396 -19.25 -4.35 -28.17
C LYS A 396 -20.42 -4.59 -27.18
N LYS A 397 -20.88 -3.54 -26.49
CA LYS A 397 -22.02 -3.60 -25.55
C LYS A 397 -22.98 -2.42 -25.76
N PRO A 398 -23.80 -2.45 -26.82
CA PRO A 398 -24.82 -1.44 -27.06
C PRO A 398 -25.95 -1.56 -26.03
N GLY A 399 -26.68 -0.45 -25.81
CA GLY A 399 -27.81 -0.41 -24.88
C GLY A 399 -28.04 0.97 -24.27
N LYS A 400 -26.98 1.77 -24.15
CA LYS A 400 -27.02 3.15 -23.65
C LYS A 400 -27.13 4.17 -24.79
N LYS A 401 -27.61 5.38 -24.49
CA LYS A 401 -27.71 6.49 -25.45
C LYS A 401 -26.62 7.51 -25.13
N LEU A 402 -25.66 7.67 -26.05
CA LEU A 402 -24.53 8.59 -25.90
C LEU A 402 -24.83 9.95 -26.54
N PHE A 403 -24.61 11.03 -25.79
CA PHE A 403 -24.74 12.41 -26.24
C PHE A 403 -23.37 13.09 -26.15
N PHE A 404 -22.77 13.44 -27.29
CA PHE A 404 -21.42 14.02 -27.33
C PHE A 404 -21.45 15.54 -27.34
N TYR A 405 -20.74 16.15 -26.38
CA TYR A 405 -20.62 17.59 -26.23
C TYR A 405 -19.18 18.03 -26.44
N ASP A 406 -18.97 19.05 -27.29
CA ASP A 406 -17.67 19.64 -27.52
C ASP A 406 -17.40 20.77 -26.52
N THR A 407 -16.65 20.45 -25.47
CA THR A 407 -16.31 21.38 -24.39
C THR A 407 -15.37 22.52 -24.80
N ASN A 408 -15.03 22.66 -26.09
CA ASN A 408 -14.34 23.83 -26.65
C ASN A 408 -15.23 24.68 -27.56
N ALA A 409 -16.48 24.26 -27.84
CA ALA A 409 -17.40 24.93 -28.76
C ALA A 409 -18.67 25.49 -28.09
N GLN A 410 -19.02 25.02 -26.90
CA GLN A 410 -20.13 25.49 -26.06
C GLN A 410 -19.61 25.78 -24.66
N ASP A 411 -20.25 26.71 -23.94
CA ASP A 411 -19.94 26.96 -22.53
C ASP A 411 -20.40 25.77 -21.66
N MET A 412 -19.74 25.53 -20.52
CA MET A 412 -20.12 24.42 -19.64
C MET A 412 -21.55 24.58 -19.09
N THR A 413 -21.98 25.82 -18.86
CA THR A 413 -23.34 26.16 -18.41
C THR A 413 -24.38 25.81 -19.49
N GLU A 414 -24.06 26.07 -20.76
CA GLU A 414 -24.92 25.72 -21.91
C GLU A 414 -25.01 24.20 -22.12
N ILE A 415 -23.90 23.48 -21.90
CA ILE A 415 -23.85 22.01 -21.96
C ILE A 415 -24.72 21.41 -20.86
N VAL A 416 -24.53 21.83 -19.61
CA VAL A 416 -25.28 21.30 -18.45
C VAL A 416 -26.76 21.67 -18.52
N GLY A 417 -27.11 22.85 -19.02
CA GLY A 417 -28.50 23.26 -19.25
C GLY A 417 -29.29 22.38 -20.24
N GLN A 418 -28.62 21.56 -21.06
CA GLN A 418 -29.26 20.59 -21.96
C GLN A 418 -29.56 19.24 -21.28
N PHE A 419 -29.02 18.99 -20.08
CA PHE A 419 -29.07 17.66 -19.46
C PHE A 419 -30.49 17.23 -19.06
N GLU A 420 -31.29 18.14 -18.50
CA GLU A 420 -32.68 17.86 -18.09
C GLU A 420 -33.56 17.50 -19.29
N GLN A 421 -33.46 18.27 -20.38
CA GLN A 421 -34.21 18.05 -21.62
C GLN A 421 -33.86 16.71 -22.29
N GLN A 422 -32.63 16.22 -22.09
CA GLN A 422 -32.15 14.97 -22.64
C GLN A 422 -32.22 13.79 -21.66
N ALA A 423 -32.75 14.01 -20.44
CA ALA A 423 -32.81 13.03 -19.36
C ALA A 423 -31.44 12.40 -19.00
N ILE A 424 -30.35 13.18 -19.05
CA ILE A 424 -29.00 12.67 -18.77
C ILE A 424 -28.92 12.19 -17.32
N GLY A 425 -28.53 10.94 -17.11
CA GLY A 425 -28.35 10.33 -15.79
C GLY A 425 -26.92 9.91 -15.45
N TYR A 426 -25.97 10.09 -16.37
CA TYR A 426 -24.54 9.87 -16.14
C TYR A 426 -23.68 10.76 -17.02
N VAL A 427 -22.50 11.15 -16.56
CA VAL A 427 -21.53 11.95 -17.33
C VAL A 427 -20.18 11.26 -17.43
N ILE A 428 -19.60 11.19 -18.64
CA ILE A 428 -18.21 10.80 -18.88
C ILE A 428 -17.43 12.03 -19.33
N GLY A 429 -16.30 12.31 -18.68
CA GLY A 429 -15.54 13.55 -18.81
C GLY A 429 -15.99 14.61 -17.78
N PRO A 430 -15.45 15.84 -17.85
CA PRO A 430 -14.54 16.33 -18.89
C PRO A 430 -13.12 15.71 -18.88
N LEU A 431 -12.38 15.91 -19.98
CA LEU A 431 -10.99 15.42 -20.16
C LEU A 431 -9.91 16.45 -19.78
N LEU A 432 -10.20 17.74 -19.90
CA LEU A 432 -9.28 18.83 -19.59
C LEU A 432 -9.54 19.34 -18.17
N LYS A 433 -8.48 19.59 -17.40
CA LYS A 433 -8.58 20.01 -16.00
C LYS A 433 -9.39 21.30 -15.79
N SER A 434 -9.21 22.30 -16.66
CA SER A 434 -10.02 23.52 -16.66
C SER A 434 -11.51 23.19 -16.74
N ASN A 435 -11.87 22.34 -17.70
CA ASN A 435 -13.26 22.03 -17.99
C ASN A 435 -13.87 21.17 -16.87
N ILE A 436 -13.07 20.38 -16.14
CA ILE A 436 -13.50 19.72 -14.91
C ILE A 436 -13.80 20.75 -13.82
N ASP A 437 -12.90 21.73 -13.60
CA ASP A 437 -13.14 22.79 -12.62
C ASP A 437 -14.39 23.64 -12.99
N ASP A 438 -14.61 23.92 -14.29
CA ASP A 438 -15.79 24.65 -14.82
C ASP A 438 -17.10 23.85 -14.67
N TYR A 439 -17.01 22.50 -14.72
CA TYR A 439 -18.13 21.58 -14.50
C TYR A 439 -18.46 21.46 -13.02
N MET A 440 -17.44 21.35 -12.16
CA MET A 440 -17.62 21.31 -10.69
C MET A 440 -18.11 22.66 -10.12
N ALA A 441 -17.97 23.77 -10.87
CA ALA A 441 -18.57 25.05 -10.50
C ALA A 441 -20.11 25.09 -10.67
N GLN A 442 -20.72 24.08 -11.30
CA GLN A 442 -22.17 24.02 -11.57
C GLN A 442 -22.93 23.48 -10.33
N SER A 443 -23.18 24.39 -9.37
CA SER A 443 -23.70 24.08 -8.02
C SER A 443 -25.02 23.31 -7.89
N THR A 444 -25.75 23.05 -8.98
CA THR A 444 -27.01 22.30 -8.99
C THR A 444 -26.86 20.83 -9.40
N LEU A 445 -25.65 20.39 -9.74
CA LEU A 445 -25.45 19.17 -10.54
C LEU A 445 -25.15 17.91 -9.71
N ALA A 446 -26.20 17.24 -9.23
CA ALA A 446 -26.09 16.01 -8.43
C ALA A 446 -25.99 14.70 -9.24
N LEU A 447 -25.37 14.74 -10.44
CA LEU A 447 -25.27 13.59 -11.36
C LEU A 447 -24.01 12.73 -11.14
N PRO A 448 -24.12 11.39 -11.19
CA PRO A 448 -22.96 10.50 -11.25
C PRO A 448 -22.04 10.85 -12.43
N THR A 449 -20.75 11.08 -12.13
CA THR A 449 -19.80 11.64 -13.10
C THR A 449 -18.44 10.96 -13.04
N LEU A 450 -17.94 10.48 -14.18
CA LEU A 450 -16.59 9.95 -14.35
C LEU A 450 -15.71 10.97 -15.08
N PHE A 451 -14.94 11.76 -14.33
CA PHE A 451 -13.93 12.64 -14.91
C PHE A 451 -12.81 11.83 -15.56
N LEU A 452 -12.33 12.29 -16.73
CA LEU A 452 -11.19 11.69 -17.45
C LEU A 452 -9.86 12.39 -17.11
N ASN A 453 -9.80 13.04 -15.95
CA ASN A 453 -8.60 13.60 -15.35
C ASN A 453 -8.84 13.84 -13.85
N LEU A 454 -7.79 14.20 -13.12
CA LEU A 454 -7.98 14.78 -11.78
C LEU A 454 -8.33 16.28 -11.90
N PRO A 455 -9.25 16.82 -11.08
CA PRO A 455 -9.46 18.26 -10.95
C PRO A 455 -8.18 19.01 -10.52
N ASN A 456 -8.20 20.35 -10.54
CA ASN A 456 -7.11 21.14 -9.95
C ASN A 456 -7.27 21.34 -8.44
N LYS A 457 -8.51 21.26 -7.92
CA LYS A 457 -8.84 21.22 -6.49
C LYS A 457 -9.06 19.76 -6.08
N SER A 458 -8.37 19.28 -5.05
CA SER A 458 -8.25 17.84 -4.77
C SER A 458 -9.50 17.14 -4.21
N ILE A 459 -10.63 17.83 -4.01
CA ILE A 459 -11.84 17.25 -3.42
C ILE A 459 -12.78 16.84 -4.55
N VAL A 460 -13.00 15.54 -4.71
CA VAL A 460 -14.00 14.96 -5.62
C VAL A 460 -15.25 14.69 -4.78
N GLU A 461 -16.43 15.13 -5.23
CA GLU A 461 -17.68 14.95 -4.47
C GLU A 461 -18.18 13.50 -4.50
N GLU A 462 -19.04 13.13 -3.55
CA GLU A 462 -19.55 11.76 -3.34
C GLU A 462 -20.04 11.03 -4.61
N LYS A 463 -20.66 11.74 -5.56
CA LYS A 463 -21.17 11.19 -6.82
C LYS A 463 -20.20 11.30 -8.00
N GLN A 464 -19.09 11.98 -7.82
CA GLN A 464 -18.05 12.16 -8.82
C GLN A 464 -16.96 11.10 -8.61
N VAL A 465 -16.27 10.71 -9.68
CA VAL A 465 -15.11 9.80 -9.64
C VAL A 465 -14.10 10.29 -10.68
N ALA A 466 -12.82 10.28 -10.33
CA ALA A 466 -11.76 10.77 -11.22
C ALA A 466 -10.85 9.63 -11.71
N PHE A 467 -10.92 9.35 -13.02
CA PHE A 467 -10.04 8.41 -13.70
C PHE A 467 -8.89 9.15 -14.38
N SER A 468 -7.64 8.85 -14.01
CA SER A 468 -6.48 9.61 -14.47
C SER A 468 -5.36 8.73 -15.03
N MET A 469 -4.79 9.17 -16.16
CA MET A 469 -3.61 8.55 -16.77
C MET A 469 -2.30 9.19 -16.29
N ARG A 470 -2.20 9.53 -15.01
CA ARG A 470 -0.98 10.18 -14.51
C ARG A 470 0.21 9.21 -14.58
N PRO A 471 1.39 9.69 -15.03
CA PRO A 471 2.61 8.90 -15.04
C PRO A 471 3.35 8.96 -13.69
N GLU A 472 2.86 9.76 -12.74
CA GLU A 472 3.37 9.77 -11.37
C GLU A 472 2.97 8.49 -10.62
N ASP A 473 1.73 8.02 -10.81
CA ASP A 473 1.20 6.80 -10.16
C ASP A 473 1.96 5.55 -10.63
N GLU A 474 2.32 5.51 -11.92
CA GLU A 474 3.23 4.52 -12.51
C GLU A 474 4.62 4.54 -11.85
N ALA A 475 5.13 5.72 -11.50
CA ALA A 475 6.41 5.85 -10.81
C ALA A 475 6.35 5.42 -9.33
N VAL A 476 5.19 5.58 -8.68
CA VAL A 476 4.92 5.05 -7.33
C VAL A 476 4.90 3.51 -7.36
N GLN A 477 4.18 2.90 -8.31
CA GLN A 477 4.22 1.46 -8.53
C GLN A 477 5.65 0.98 -8.79
N ALA A 478 6.35 1.59 -9.77
CA ALA A 478 7.71 1.20 -10.12
C ALA A 478 8.71 1.33 -8.97
N ALA A 479 8.65 2.41 -8.18
CA ALA A 479 9.51 2.56 -7.00
C ALA A 479 9.21 1.49 -5.93
N THR A 480 7.94 1.19 -5.67
CA THR A 480 7.51 0.20 -4.68
C THR A 480 7.88 -1.23 -5.07
N THR A 481 7.71 -1.60 -6.35
CA THR A 481 8.14 -2.91 -6.85
C THR A 481 9.66 -3.05 -6.79
N LEU A 482 10.41 -2.04 -7.25
CA LEU A 482 11.86 -2.14 -7.38
C LEU A 482 12.61 -1.95 -6.06
N ALA A 483 12.04 -1.26 -5.06
CA ALA A 483 12.63 -1.15 -3.72
C ALA A 483 12.79 -2.52 -3.03
N ARG A 484 11.86 -3.45 -3.28
CA ARG A 484 11.85 -4.79 -2.65
C ARG A 484 12.78 -5.78 -3.33
N GLN A 485 13.28 -5.46 -4.52
CA GLN A 485 14.30 -6.24 -5.25
C GLN A 485 15.72 -6.11 -4.62
N ASN A 486 15.83 -5.60 -3.39
CA ASN A 486 17.05 -5.43 -2.60
C ASN A 486 18.16 -4.57 -3.26
N TYR A 487 17.80 -3.70 -4.21
CA TYR A 487 18.72 -2.69 -4.74
C TYR A 487 18.99 -1.60 -3.69
N LYS A 488 20.25 -1.21 -3.53
CA LYS A 488 20.72 -0.23 -2.54
C LYS A 488 21.18 1.09 -3.17
N TYR A 489 21.58 1.09 -4.45
CA TYR A 489 22.17 2.27 -5.11
C TYR A 489 21.56 2.55 -6.50
N PRO A 490 20.24 2.78 -6.59
CA PRO A 490 19.56 3.08 -7.84
C PRO A 490 20.02 4.40 -8.48
N LEU A 491 20.13 4.38 -9.81
CA LEU A 491 20.28 5.57 -10.66
C LEU A 491 19.00 5.83 -11.47
N VAL A 492 18.30 6.92 -11.20
CA VAL A 492 17.21 7.43 -12.03
C VAL A 492 17.79 8.32 -13.14
N MET A 493 17.52 7.96 -14.40
CA MET A 493 17.90 8.75 -15.57
C MET A 493 16.65 9.33 -16.23
N ALA A 494 16.49 10.66 -16.18
CA ALA A 494 15.28 11.33 -16.64
C ALA A 494 15.56 12.42 -17.68
N HIS A 495 14.65 12.62 -18.62
CA HIS A 495 14.75 13.77 -19.53
C HIS A 495 14.52 15.07 -18.75
N LYS A 496 15.27 16.14 -19.08
CA LYS A 496 15.07 17.47 -18.48
C LYS A 496 13.84 18.18 -19.08
N ASP A 497 12.65 17.73 -18.69
CA ASP A 497 11.36 18.36 -18.96
C ASP A 497 10.43 18.29 -17.74
N LYS A 498 9.47 19.22 -17.61
CA LYS A 498 8.57 19.33 -16.45
C LYS A 498 7.75 18.06 -16.17
N THR A 499 7.48 17.23 -17.17
CA THR A 499 6.72 15.98 -16.97
C THR A 499 7.65 14.92 -16.38
N SER A 500 8.82 14.72 -16.99
CA SER A 500 9.83 13.79 -16.52
C SER A 500 10.36 14.16 -15.12
N GLU A 501 10.47 15.46 -14.80
CA GLU A 501 10.81 15.97 -13.44
C GLU A 501 9.76 15.56 -12.39
N ARG A 502 8.45 15.67 -12.68
CA ARG A 502 7.38 15.24 -11.75
C ARG A 502 7.36 13.73 -11.53
N ILE A 503 7.53 12.95 -12.59
CA ILE A 503 7.67 11.47 -12.52
C ILE A 503 8.89 11.09 -11.67
N THR A 504 10.01 11.77 -11.88
CA THR A 504 11.24 11.56 -11.10
C THR A 504 11.03 11.87 -9.62
N GLN A 505 10.31 12.95 -9.30
CA GLN A 505 10.01 13.28 -7.91
C GLN A 505 9.07 12.27 -7.25
N ALA A 506 8.05 11.77 -7.97
CA ALA A 506 7.19 10.69 -7.46
C ALA A 506 8.01 9.42 -7.16
N PHE A 507 8.90 9.02 -8.08
CA PHE A 507 9.81 7.89 -7.87
C PHE A 507 10.73 8.10 -6.65
N ILE A 508 11.38 9.27 -6.53
CA ILE A 508 12.24 9.62 -5.38
C ILE A 508 11.45 9.49 -4.07
N THR A 509 10.27 10.10 -4.00
CA THR A 509 9.48 10.18 -2.78
C THR A 509 9.08 8.77 -2.33
N ARG A 510 8.54 7.94 -3.23
CA ARG A 510 8.15 6.57 -2.88
C ARG A 510 9.35 5.67 -2.59
N TRP A 511 10.44 5.79 -3.34
CA TRP A 511 11.66 5.04 -3.07
C TRP A 511 12.23 5.35 -1.67
N GLN A 512 12.22 6.63 -1.29
CA GLN A 512 12.70 7.05 0.04
C GLN A 512 11.73 6.62 1.15
N GLN A 513 10.43 6.54 0.90
CA GLN A 513 9.46 5.94 1.83
C GLN A 513 9.73 4.46 2.04
N GLU A 514 9.89 3.67 0.97
CA GLU A 514 10.12 2.22 1.09
C GLU A 514 11.49 1.90 1.71
N THR A 515 12.56 2.64 1.39
CA THR A 515 13.95 2.26 1.72
C THR A 515 14.68 3.17 2.71
N GLY A 516 14.10 4.31 3.10
CA GLY A 516 14.77 5.37 3.87
C GLY A 516 15.87 6.14 3.11
N VAL A 517 16.32 5.66 1.94
CA VAL A 517 17.44 6.21 1.17
C VAL A 517 16.95 6.99 -0.04
N LYS A 518 17.61 8.10 -0.38
CA LYS A 518 17.30 8.87 -1.59
C LYS A 518 18.04 8.31 -2.81
N PRO A 519 17.36 7.98 -3.92
CA PRO A 519 18.02 7.47 -5.13
C PRO A 519 18.86 8.56 -5.81
N GLN A 520 19.90 8.16 -6.55
CA GLN A 520 20.67 9.11 -7.37
C GLN A 520 19.86 9.50 -8.60
N VAL A 521 19.97 10.76 -9.04
CA VAL A 521 19.28 11.25 -10.24
C VAL A 521 20.27 11.90 -11.20
N SER A 522 20.15 11.58 -12.49
CA SER A 522 20.85 12.27 -13.58
C SER A 522 19.84 12.73 -14.65
N PHE A 523 19.77 14.06 -14.87
CA PHE A 523 18.91 14.64 -15.90
C PHE A 523 19.66 14.83 -17.21
N PHE A 524 19.12 14.26 -18.30
CA PHE A 524 19.71 14.36 -19.63
C PHE A 524 18.91 15.25 -20.60
N SER A 525 19.63 15.87 -21.53
CA SER A 525 19.09 16.66 -22.64
C SER A 525 19.48 16.03 -23.99
N LYS A 526 19.29 16.73 -25.11
CA LYS A 526 19.63 16.22 -26.45
C LYS A 526 21.14 16.31 -26.74
N GLY A 527 21.66 15.40 -27.56
CA GLY A 527 23.02 15.46 -28.09
C GLY A 527 24.11 15.13 -27.07
N SER A 528 25.25 15.83 -27.12
CA SER A 528 26.41 15.61 -26.25
C SER A 528 26.08 15.67 -24.76
N THR A 529 25.08 16.46 -24.36
CA THR A 529 24.60 16.53 -22.98
C THR A 529 24.07 15.20 -22.44
N MET A 530 23.58 14.29 -23.30
CA MET A 530 23.18 12.93 -22.91
C MET A 530 24.40 12.08 -22.57
N GLN A 531 25.45 12.13 -23.39
CA GLN A 531 26.71 11.44 -23.12
C GLN A 531 27.39 12.01 -21.86
N THR A 532 27.30 13.32 -21.62
CA THR A 532 27.78 13.95 -20.39
C THR A 532 26.95 13.51 -19.18
N ALA A 533 25.61 13.52 -19.24
CA ALA A 533 24.76 13.07 -18.12
C ALA A 533 24.87 11.57 -17.81
N LEU A 534 25.09 10.73 -18.84
CA LEU A 534 25.50 9.33 -18.69
C LEU A 534 26.84 9.25 -17.96
N LYS A 535 27.86 9.96 -18.46
CA LYS A 535 29.18 10.00 -17.82
C LYS A 535 29.10 10.53 -16.39
N ASP A 536 28.44 11.63 -16.09
CA ASP A 536 28.37 12.14 -14.72
C ASP A 536 27.57 11.21 -13.78
N GLY A 537 26.61 10.44 -14.32
CA GLY A 537 25.88 9.39 -13.61
C GLY A 537 26.78 8.21 -13.20
N PHE A 538 27.55 7.66 -14.16
CA PHE A 538 28.42 6.48 -13.97
C PHE A 538 29.88 6.82 -13.55
N GLU A 539 30.33 8.05 -13.79
CA GLU A 539 31.64 8.63 -13.50
C GLU A 539 31.54 9.77 -12.46
N VAL A 540 31.74 9.43 -11.19
CA VAL A 540 32.93 9.96 -10.48
C VAL A 540 33.03 11.51 -10.40
N THR A 541 31.95 12.28 -10.21
CA THR A 541 32.07 13.66 -9.70
C THR A 541 32.52 13.66 -8.24
N GLU A 542 31.83 12.90 -7.38
CA GLU A 542 32.20 12.76 -5.96
C GLU A 542 33.51 11.99 -5.75
N SER A 543 33.80 11.00 -6.61
CA SER A 543 35.08 10.29 -6.53
C SER A 543 36.25 11.18 -7.02
N LYS A 544 36.07 12.08 -8.00
CA LYS A 544 37.07 13.11 -8.36
C LYS A 544 37.27 14.11 -7.21
N LYS A 545 36.21 14.54 -6.53
CA LYS A 545 36.31 15.39 -5.32
C LYS A 545 37.06 14.69 -4.18
N ARG A 546 36.73 13.42 -3.89
CA ARG A 546 37.39 12.61 -2.85
C ARG A 546 38.86 12.33 -3.15
N ILE A 547 39.20 11.99 -4.40
CA ILE A 547 40.60 11.90 -4.84
C ILE A 547 41.28 13.27 -4.68
N ALA A 548 40.63 14.36 -5.08
CA ALA A 548 41.19 15.71 -4.94
C ALA A 548 41.26 16.23 -3.49
N SER A 549 40.56 15.64 -2.52
CA SER A 549 40.72 15.94 -1.09
C SER A 549 41.84 15.11 -0.47
N VAL A 550 41.91 13.81 -0.77
CA VAL A 550 42.98 12.91 -0.31
C VAL A 550 44.34 13.32 -0.90
N SER A 551 44.42 13.58 -2.20
CA SER A 551 45.65 14.06 -2.86
C SER A 551 46.08 15.48 -2.43
N ARG A 552 45.24 16.21 -1.67
CA ARG A 552 45.62 17.47 -1.03
C ARG A 552 46.24 17.29 0.36
N GLN A 553 46.04 16.13 1.00
CA GLN A 553 46.61 15.82 2.32
C GLN A 553 47.93 15.02 2.25
N PHE A 554 48.24 14.38 1.11
CA PHE A 554 49.43 13.55 0.96
C PHE A 554 50.29 13.99 -0.24
N PRO A 555 51.60 14.26 -0.06
CA PRO A 555 52.50 14.75 -1.13
C PRO A 555 52.99 13.66 -2.11
N VAL A 556 52.27 12.54 -2.22
CA VAL A 556 52.62 11.39 -3.07
C VAL A 556 51.61 11.26 -4.21
N SER A 557 52.07 11.01 -5.43
CA SER A 557 51.20 10.83 -6.59
C SER A 557 50.43 9.50 -6.53
N ILE A 558 49.26 9.53 -5.91
CA ILE A 558 48.31 8.41 -5.91
C ILE A 558 47.91 8.12 -7.36
N LYS A 559 48.29 6.95 -7.89
CA LYS A 559 47.81 6.45 -9.19
C LYS A 559 46.36 5.99 -9.07
N SER A 560 45.43 6.93 -9.07
CA SER A 560 43.99 6.64 -9.12
C SER A 560 43.51 6.64 -10.57
N GLU A 561 43.18 5.47 -11.10
CA GLU A 561 42.35 5.37 -12.31
C GLU A 561 40.90 5.72 -11.97
N ALA A 562 40.24 6.50 -12.82
CA ALA A 562 38.81 6.78 -12.70
C ALA A 562 38.02 5.50 -13.06
N ARG A 563 37.79 4.63 -12.07
CA ARG A 563 36.98 3.42 -12.24
C ARG A 563 35.51 3.79 -12.32
N ASN A 564 34.80 3.22 -13.28
CA ASN A 564 33.34 3.31 -13.37
C ASN A 564 32.72 2.79 -12.06
N ARG A 565 31.68 3.47 -11.59
CA ARG A 565 30.99 3.12 -10.34
C ARG A 565 30.38 1.72 -10.44
N ARG A 566 30.90 0.79 -9.63
CA ARG A 566 30.40 -0.58 -9.48
C ARG A 566 29.30 -0.72 -8.42
N ASP A 567 29.02 0.37 -7.71
CA ASP A 567 27.99 0.43 -6.68
C ASP A 567 26.59 0.59 -7.26
N ILE A 568 26.41 1.21 -8.43
CA ILE A 568 25.10 1.29 -9.10
C ILE A 568 24.62 -0.13 -9.48
N ASP A 569 23.50 -0.53 -8.90
CA ASP A 569 22.94 -1.88 -8.98
C ASP A 569 21.62 -1.95 -9.77
N MET A 570 20.99 -0.80 -10.07
CA MET A 570 19.89 -0.68 -11.03
C MET A 570 19.86 0.70 -11.71
N VAL A 571 19.24 0.78 -12.89
CA VAL A 571 18.93 2.05 -13.57
C VAL A 571 17.44 2.13 -13.90
N TYR A 572 16.77 3.24 -13.57
CA TYR A 572 15.38 3.52 -13.98
C TYR A 572 15.33 4.68 -15.00
N ILE A 573 14.80 4.44 -16.21
CA ILE A 573 14.79 5.41 -17.32
C ILE A 573 13.40 6.03 -17.51
N ILE A 574 13.35 7.35 -17.36
CA ILE A 574 12.18 8.21 -17.65
C ILE A 574 12.47 9.00 -18.93
N GLY A 575 12.26 8.36 -20.08
CA GLY A 575 12.56 8.89 -21.41
C GLY A 575 11.51 8.50 -22.44
N SER A 576 11.56 9.11 -23.64
CA SER A 576 10.82 8.65 -24.81
C SER A 576 11.49 7.40 -25.44
N PRO A 577 10.81 6.61 -26.29
CA PRO A 577 11.38 5.36 -26.81
C PRO A 577 12.67 5.56 -27.62
N ARG A 578 12.79 6.71 -28.29
CA ARG A 578 14.01 7.13 -28.99
C ARG A 578 15.16 7.46 -28.04
N GLN A 579 14.87 8.07 -26.88
CA GLN A 579 15.89 8.36 -25.87
C GLN A 579 16.33 7.07 -25.17
N THR A 580 15.39 6.20 -24.83
CA THR A 580 15.69 4.93 -24.16
C THR A 580 16.52 3.99 -25.04
N ARG A 581 16.21 3.88 -26.34
CA ARG A 581 17.05 3.15 -27.32
C ARG A 581 18.45 3.75 -27.48
N LEU A 582 18.63 5.06 -27.25
CA LEU A 582 19.96 5.68 -27.24
C LEU A 582 20.70 5.48 -25.92
N LEU A 583 20.00 5.41 -24.78
CA LEU A 583 20.61 5.25 -23.45
C LEU A 583 21.01 3.81 -23.16
N LYS A 584 20.14 2.82 -23.45
CA LYS A 584 20.31 1.43 -23.05
C LYS A 584 21.63 0.79 -23.53
N PRO A 585 22.03 0.87 -24.82
CA PRO A 585 23.32 0.35 -25.27
C PRO A 585 24.53 1.04 -24.63
N TYR A 586 24.41 2.33 -24.27
CA TYR A 586 25.48 3.03 -23.55
C TYR A 586 25.59 2.57 -22.10
N ILE A 587 24.48 2.23 -21.44
CA ILE A 587 24.50 1.63 -20.10
C ILE A 587 25.16 0.26 -20.17
N ASP A 588 24.73 -0.59 -21.10
CA ASP A 588 25.27 -1.95 -21.30
C ASP A 588 26.78 -1.97 -21.57
N VAL A 589 27.32 -0.97 -22.30
CA VAL A 589 28.73 -0.90 -22.72
C VAL A 589 29.63 -0.12 -21.73
N ASN A 590 29.08 0.76 -20.89
CA ASN A 590 29.86 1.49 -19.88
C ASN A 590 29.97 0.76 -18.52
N VAL A 591 29.38 -0.43 -18.36
CA VAL A 591 29.83 -1.35 -17.31
C VAL A 591 31.16 -1.98 -17.72
N SER A 592 32.08 -2.17 -16.78
CA SER A 592 33.38 -2.84 -17.04
C SER A 592 33.14 -4.20 -17.72
N PRO A 593 33.97 -4.66 -18.69
CA PRO A 593 33.76 -5.93 -19.39
C PRO A 593 33.85 -7.19 -18.50
N PHE A 594 34.10 -7.02 -17.19
CA PHE A 594 34.13 -8.06 -16.17
C PHE A 594 33.10 -7.82 -15.04
N ALA A 595 32.18 -6.85 -15.21
CA ALA A 595 31.12 -6.55 -14.26
C ALA A 595 29.80 -7.22 -14.69
N LYS A 596 28.95 -7.56 -13.71
CA LYS A 596 27.56 -7.95 -13.94
C LYS A 596 26.84 -6.79 -14.65
N LEU A 597 26.03 -7.08 -15.67
CA LEU A 597 25.20 -6.05 -16.31
C LEU A 597 24.26 -5.44 -15.27
N VAL A 598 24.16 -4.12 -15.26
CA VAL A 598 23.21 -3.40 -14.40
C VAL A 598 21.81 -3.56 -15.01
N PRO A 599 20.81 -4.10 -14.29
CA PRO A 599 19.44 -4.18 -14.78
C PRO A 599 18.89 -2.79 -15.06
N VAL A 600 18.19 -2.67 -16.19
CA VAL A 600 17.60 -1.40 -16.64
C VAL A 600 16.09 -1.54 -16.68
N PHE A 601 15.43 -0.64 -15.98
CA PHE A 601 13.99 -0.51 -15.85
C PHE A 601 13.50 0.79 -16.50
N ALA A 602 12.22 0.90 -16.86
CA ALA A 602 11.64 2.12 -17.41
C ALA A 602 10.12 2.22 -17.21
N SER A 603 9.59 3.44 -17.38
CA SER A 603 8.16 3.69 -17.55
C SER A 603 7.67 3.41 -18.98
N SER A 604 6.37 3.25 -19.16
CA SER A 604 5.57 3.18 -20.40
C SER A 604 5.95 4.25 -21.45
N LYS A 605 6.37 5.44 -21.01
CA LYS A 605 6.92 6.51 -21.85
C LYS A 605 8.11 6.05 -22.72
N SER A 606 8.85 5.04 -22.28
CA SER A 606 9.97 4.41 -23.01
C SER A 606 9.52 3.35 -24.04
N HIS A 607 8.27 2.92 -24.00
CA HIS A 607 7.68 1.95 -24.91
C HIS A 607 6.87 2.61 -26.04
N SER A 608 6.84 1.96 -27.20
CA SER A 608 6.23 2.43 -28.45
C SER A 608 5.22 1.40 -28.94
N LEU A 609 3.96 1.81 -29.08
CA LEU A 609 2.81 0.96 -29.43
C LEU A 609 2.66 0.76 -30.95
N LYS A 610 3.62 1.27 -31.73
CA LYS A 610 3.73 1.07 -33.18
C LYS A 610 4.44 -0.25 -33.47
N ILE A 611 3.78 -1.09 -34.26
CA ILE A 611 4.19 -2.48 -34.55
C ILE A 611 5.29 -2.54 -35.65
N GLU A 612 5.39 -1.54 -36.52
CA GLU A 612 6.27 -1.58 -37.70
C GLU A 612 7.76 -1.38 -37.38
N GLY A 613 8.60 -2.31 -37.85
CA GLY A 613 10.05 -2.12 -37.98
C GLY A 613 10.84 -2.06 -36.68
N VAL A 614 10.32 -2.60 -35.58
CA VAL A 614 10.94 -2.46 -34.26
C VAL A 614 12.08 -3.47 -34.05
N ASP A 615 13.31 -3.01 -34.22
CA ASP A 615 14.50 -3.74 -33.75
C ASP A 615 14.59 -3.64 -32.23
N TYR A 616 14.44 -4.79 -31.55
CA TYR A 616 14.50 -4.91 -30.10
C TYR A 616 15.90 -5.19 -29.57
N ARG A 617 16.91 -5.44 -30.43
CA ARG A 617 18.26 -5.84 -30.00
C ARG A 617 18.93 -4.80 -29.09
N ASP A 618 18.76 -3.52 -29.40
CA ASP A 618 19.25 -2.38 -28.59
C ASP A 618 18.52 -2.23 -27.23
N LEU A 619 17.36 -2.88 -27.07
CA LEU A 619 16.52 -2.81 -25.88
C LEU A 619 16.52 -4.12 -25.07
N ARG A 620 17.20 -5.18 -25.55
CA ARG A 620 17.16 -6.51 -24.92
C ARG A 620 17.49 -6.46 -23.43
N GLY A 621 16.62 -7.08 -22.62
CA GLY A 621 16.71 -7.09 -21.16
C GLY A 621 16.24 -5.81 -20.47
N LEU A 622 15.77 -4.79 -21.21
CA LEU A 622 15.03 -3.67 -20.63
C LEU A 622 13.67 -4.19 -20.14
N ILE A 623 13.38 -3.93 -18.88
CA ILE A 623 12.09 -4.21 -18.24
C ILE A 623 11.34 -2.87 -18.11
N PHE A 624 10.03 -2.84 -18.32
CA PHE A 624 9.24 -1.61 -18.25
C PHE A 624 7.80 -1.86 -17.83
N THR A 625 7.16 -0.88 -17.20
CA THR A 625 5.73 -0.88 -16.93
C THR A 625 4.94 -0.39 -18.16
N ASP A 626 3.81 -1.01 -18.47
CA ASP A 626 2.81 -0.47 -19.39
C ASP A 626 1.43 -1.09 -19.14
N MET A 627 0.43 -0.64 -19.90
CA MET A 627 -0.94 -1.14 -19.82
C MET A 627 -1.06 -2.57 -20.40
N PRO A 628 -2.04 -3.39 -19.97
CA PRO A 628 -2.25 -4.74 -20.51
C PRO A 628 -2.30 -4.79 -22.05
N VAL A 629 -3.05 -3.88 -22.68
CA VAL A 629 -3.19 -3.80 -24.14
C VAL A 629 -1.87 -3.47 -24.87
N ALA A 630 -0.86 -2.95 -24.17
CA ALA A 630 0.46 -2.68 -24.72
C ALA A 630 1.38 -3.92 -24.72
N LEU A 631 1.06 -4.92 -23.89
CA LEU A 631 1.81 -6.17 -23.75
C LEU A 631 1.10 -7.37 -24.41
N GLU A 632 -0.07 -7.16 -25.01
CA GLU A 632 -0.77 -8.18 -25.80
C GLU A 632 0.07 -8.66 -26.99
N ASP A 633 -0.09 -9.93 -27.34
CA ASP A 633 0.53 -10.55 -28.49
C ASP A 633 0.16 -9.81 -29.81
N PRO A 634 1.14 -9.27 -30.56
CA PRO A 634 0.94 -8.72 -31.90
C PRO A 634 0.37 -9.70 -32.95
N ALA A 635 0.14 -10.97 -32.60
CA ALA A 635 -0.64 -11.95 -33.36
C ALA A 635 -2.11 -12.16 -32.90
N ASN A 636 -2.56 -11.71 -31.72
CA ASN A 636 -3.99 -11.72 -31.31
C ASN A 636 -4.91 -10.77 -32.13
N GLU A 637 -5.65 -11.25 -33.14
CA GLU A 637 -6.44 -10.39 -34.05
C GLU A 637 -7.51 -9.52 -33.36
N GLN A 638 -7.91 -9.86 -32.14
CA GLN A 638 -8.90 -9.11 -31.36
C GLN A 638 -8.30 -7.93 -30.56
N SER A 639 -6.97 -7.78 -30.56
CA SER A 639 -6.25 -6.76 -29.81
C SER A 639 -6.67 -5.34 -30.19
N LEU A 640 -7.03 -4.54 -29.19
CA LEU A 640 -7.52 -3.17 -29.34
C LEU A 640 -6.44 -2.24 -29.93
N ILE A 641 -5.15 -2.47 -29.63
CA ILE A 641 -4.03 -1.71 -30.21
C ILE A 641 -3.82 -2.04 -31.69
N ARG A 642 -4.14 -3.26 -32.15
CA ARG A 642 -4.07 -3.60 -33.58
C ARG A 642 -5.18 -2.94 -34.37
N LEU A 643 -6.41 -2.98 -33.88
CA LEU A 643 -7.53 -2.22 -34.45
C LEU A 643 -7.18 -0.72 -34.55
N ALA A 644 -6.61 -0.16 -33.48
CA ALA A 644 -6.19 1.24 -33.46
C ALA A 644 -5.09 1.57 -34.49
N ASN A 645 -4.07 0.71 -34.64
CA ASN A 645 -3.00 0.90 -35.63
C ASN A 645 -3.50 0.73 -37.08
N GLN A 646 -4.46 -0.16 -37.33
CA GLN A 646 -5.09 -0.34 -38.65
C GLN A 646 -5.92 0.88 -39.06
N LEU A 647 -6.75 1.41 -38.15
CA LEU A 647 -7.62 2.56 -38.42
C LEU A 647 -6.86 3.89 -38.41
N TRP A 648 -5.82 4.03 -37.59
CA TRP A 648 -5.09 5.29 -37.37
C TRP A 648 -3.56 5.10 -37.31
N PRO A 649 -2.88 4.62 -38.38
CA PRO A 649 -1.46 4.25 -38.36
C PRO A 649 -0.49 5.40 -37.99
N THR A 650 -0.91 6.65 -38.21
CA THR A 650 -0.12 7.85 -37.88
C THR A 650 -0.26 8.29 -36.42
N ARG A 651 -1.16 7.70 -35.63
CA ARG A 651 -1.43 8.02 -34.22
C ARG A 651 -0.17 7.89 -33.34
N SER A 652 -0.03 8.75 -32.34
CA SER A 652 1.07 8.68 -31.36
C SER A 652 0.77 7.71 -30.22
N ASP A 653 1.80 7.25 -29.50
CA ASP A 653 1.61 6.31 -28.38
C ASP A 653 0.70 6.88 -27.29
N THR A 654 0.84 8.17 -26.96
CA THR A 654 -0.05 8.86 -26.02
C THR A 654 -1.53 8.82 -26.44
N LEU A 655 -1.82 8.98 -27.74
CA LEU A 655 -3.19 8.91 -28.25
C LEU A 655 -3.74 7.48 -28.29
N HIS A 656 -2.89 6.46 -28.45
CA HIS A 656 -3.29 5.07 -28.26
C HIS A 656 -3.67 4.79 -26.79
N ARG A 657 -2.93 5.35 -25.83
CA ARG A 657 -3.27 5.21 -24.40
C ARG A 657 -4.57 5.94 -24.02
N ILE A 658 -4.81 7.14 -24.57
CA ILE A 658 -6.10 7.85 -24.41
C ILE A 658 -7.27 7.09 -25.08
N PHE A 659 -7.02 6.39 -26.19
CA PHE A 659 -8.02 5.52 -26.81
C PHE A 659 -8.40 4.32 -25.92
N ALA A 660 -7.41 3.66 -25.29
CA ALA A 660 -7.68 2.62 -24.29
C ALA A 660 -8.44 3.18 -23.07
N MET A 661 -8.09 4.39 -22.60
CA MET A 661 -8.83 5.08 -21.52
C MET A 661 -10.30 5.34 -21.88
N GLY A 662 -10.57 5.78 -23.10
CA GLY A 662 -11.94 5.93 -23.59
C GLY A 662 -12.71 4.62 -23.55
N TYR A 663 -12.08 3.53 -23.99
CA TYR A 663 -12.68 2.19 -24.01
C TYR A 663 -13.00 1.66 -22.59
N ASP A 664 -12.09 1.82 -21.63
CA ASP A 664 -12.35 1.45 -20.22
C ASP A 664 -13.40 2.36 -19.57
N SER A 665 -13.41 3.67 -19.89
CA SER A 665 -14.33 4.63 -19.27
C SER A 665 -15.81 4.31 -19.49
N TYR A 666 -16.18 3.76 -20.66
CA TYR A 666 -17.55 3.32 -20.92
C TYR A 666 -17.95 2.11 -20.06
N GLN A 667 -17.01 1.19 -19.80
CA GLN A 667 -17.25 0.01 -18.98
C GLN A 667 -17.30 0.32 -17.49
N LEU A 668 -16.59 1.35 -17.04
CA LEU A 668 -16.60 1.80 -15.63
C LEU A 668 -17.96 2.36 -15.19
N VAL A 669 -18.76 2.91 -16.12
CA VAL A 669 -20.10 3.48 -15.83
C VAL A 669 -21.00 2.52 -15.04
N GLU A 670 -20.95 1.23 -15.38
CA GLU A 670 -21.78 0.20 -14.75
C GLU A 670 -21.15 -0.42 -13.50
N LYS A 671 -19.87 -0.12 -13.21
CA LYS A 671 -19.11 -0.72 -12.10
C LYS A 671 -18.83 0.23 -10.94
N ILE A 672 -18.78 1.54 -11.17
CA ILE A 672 -18.36 2.51 -10.15
C ILE A 672 -19.22 2.45 -8.88
N GLU A 673 -20.53 2.35 -9.00
CA GLU A 673 -21.43 2.24 -7.83
C GLU A 673 -21.17 0.96 -7.04
N THR A 674 -20.92 -0.15 -7.74
CA THR A 674 -20.52 -1.43 -7.14
C THR A 674 -19.15 -1.35 -6.44
N MET A 675 -18.20 -0.63 -7.03
CA MET A 675 -16.87 -0.41 -6.44
C MET A 675 -16.92 0.47 -5.18
N LYS A 676 -17.89 1.37 -5.06
CA LYS A 676 -18.16 2.13 -3.82
C LYS A 676 -18.76 1.25 -2.72
N GLN A 677 -19.70 0.37 -3.08
CA GLN A 677 -20.36 -0.53 -2.12
C GLN A 677 -19.48 -1.71 -1.70
N ALA A 678 -18.52 -2.09 -2.54
CA ALA A 678 -17.58 -3.19 -2.29
C ALA A 678 -16.16 -2.77 -2.73
N PRO A 679 -15.37 -2.19 -1.80
CA PRO A 679 -14.02 -1.71 -2.08
C PRO A 679 -13.08 -2.76 -2.68
N TYR A 680 -13.33 -4.07 -2.50
CA TYR A 680 -12.57 -5.16 -3.13
C TYR A 680 -12.83 -5.31 -4.64
N VAL A 681 -13.89 -4.73 -5.22
CA VAL A 681 -14.20 -4.92 -6.65
C VAL A 681 -13.15 -4.22 -7.51
N ARG A 682 -12.67 -4.90 -8.56
CA ARG A 682 -11.73 -4.34 -9.54
C ARG A 682 -12.31 -4.36 -10.95
N HIS A 683 -11.87 -3.43 -11.78
CA HIS A 683 -12.09 -3.50 -13.23
C HIS A 683 -10.79 -3.90 -13.93
N PHE A 684 -10.77 -5.08 -14.56
CA PHE A 684 -9.67 -5.54 -15.39
C PHE A 684 -9.86 -4.97 -16.80
N GLY A 685 -9.17 -3.85 -17.08
CA GLY A 685 -9.33 -3.08 -18.31
C GLY A 685 -8.08 -3.04 -19.18
N GLU A 686 -8.20 -2.39 -20.34
CA GLU A 686 -7.13 -2.25 -21.32
C GLU A 686 -6.01 -1.33 -20.83
N THR A 687 -6.31 -0.43 -19.88
CA THR A 687 -5.36 0.51 -19.25
C THR A 687 -4.70 0.02 -17.97
N GLY A 688 -5.14 -1.12 -17.42
CA GLY A 688 -4.64 -1.69 -16.16
C GLY A 688 -5.72 -2.43 -15.38
N VAL A 689 -5.34 -2.97 -14.21
CA VAL A 689 -6.34 -3.32 -13.19
C VAL A 689 -6.69 -2.05 -12.42
N LEU A 690 -7.96 -1.68 -12.48
CA LEU A 690 -8.50 -0.44 -11.94
C LEU A 690 -9.16 -0.68 -10.58
N GLN A 691 -8.82 0.17 -9.61
CA GLN A 691 -9.32 0.18 -8.24
C GLN A 691 -9.86 1.58 -7.93
N LEU A 692 -10.98 1.67 -7.23
CA LEU A 692 -11.48 2.93 -6.68
C LEU A 692 -10.90 3.09 -5.26
N THR A 693 -10.43 4.28 -4.93
CA THR A 693 -10.03 4.65 -3.56
C THR A 693 -11.11 5.48 -2.89
N ASP A 694 -11.01 5.61 -1.57
CA ASP A 694 -11.95 6.36 -0.74
C ASP A 694 -12.02 7.86 -1.11
N GLU A 695 -10.96 8.43 -1.72
CA GLU A 695 -10.98 9.78 -2.28
C GLU A 695 -11.71 9.89 -3.64
N ASN A 696 -12.46 8.86 -4.04
CA ASN A 696 -13.13 8.75 -5.35
C ASN A 696 -12.17 8.82 -6.55
N ILE A 697 -10.94 8.31 -6.42
CA ILE A 697 -9.94 8.27 -7.49
C ILE A 697 -9.79 6.84 -8.01
N ILE A 698 -9.74 6.68 -9.34
CA ILE A 698 -9.40 5.38 -9.95
C ILE A 698 -7.88 5.26 -10.07
N LEU A 699 -7.28 4.44 -9.21
CA LEU A 699 -5.90 3.98 -9.33
C LEU A 699 -5.77 2.89 -10.40
N ARG A 700 -4.58 2.79 -11.00
CA ARG A 700 -4.28 1.90 -12.11
C ARG A 700 -3.05 1.04 -11.80
N SER A 701 -3.22 -0.27 -11.80
CA SER A 701 -2.12 -1.24 -11.77
C SER A 701 -1.66 -1.54 -13.19
N LEU A 702 -0.41 -1.19 -13.51
CA LEU A 702 0.23 -1.54 -14.77
C LEU A 702 0.91 -2.91 -14.68
N LEU A 703 1.19 -3.51 -15.84
CA LEU A 703 1.92 -4.78 -15.96
C LEU A 703 3.37 -4.52 -16.34
N TRP A 704 4.26 -5.45 -15.99
CA TRP A 704 5.66 -5.39 -16.39
C TRP A 704 5.89 -6.18 -17.68
N GLY A 705 6.47 -5.52 -18.68
CA GLY A 705 6.97 -6.12 -19.92
C GLY A 705 8.50 -6.18 -19.93
N ARG A 706 9.06 -7.19 -20.61
CA ARG A 706 10.50 -7.34 -20.85
C ARG A 706 10.76 -7.49 -22.34
N TYR A 707 11.68 -6.69 -22.87
CA TYR A 707 12.19 -6.85 -24.22
C TYR A 707 13.12 -8.08 -24.31
N ASP A 708 12.71 -9.10 -25.07
CA ASP A 708 13.60 -10.16 -25.54
C ASP A 708 14.09 -9.83 -26.97
N THR A 709 14.59 -10.83 -27.68
CA THR A 709 15.34 -10.70 -28.93
C THR A 709 14.44 -10.30 -30.10
N ASN A 710 13.20 -10.81 -30.12
CA ASN A 710 12.22 -10.58 -31.19
C ASN A 710 10.81 -10.19 -30.68
N GLU A 711 10.57 -10.23 -29.37
CA GLU A 711 9.24 -10.07 -28.77
C GLU A 711 9.30 -9.34 -27.42
N ILE A 712 8.12 -9.01 -26.89
CA ILE A 712 7.94 -8.47 -25.54
C ILE A 712 7.19 -9.53 -24.74
N GLN A 713 7.74 -9.94 -23.62
CA GLN A 713 7.12 -10.89 -22.70
C GLN A 713 6.60 -10.15 -21.49
N GLN A 714 5.37 -10.45 -21.05
CA GLN A 714 4.93 -10.08 -19.71
C GLN A 714 5.80 -10.83 -18.68
N VAL A 715 6.22 -10.13 -17.64
CA VAL A 715 6.99 -10.69 -16.52
C VAL A 715 6.33 -10.27 -15.20
N VAL A 716 6.59 -11.02 -14.14
CA VAL A 716 6.29 -10.61 -12.77
C VAL A 716 7.62 -10.31 -12.08
N LEU A 717 7.66 -9.26 -11.26
CA LEU A 717 8.80 -8.91 -10.42
C LEU A 717 8.37 -9.20 -8.97
N ASN A 718 8.81 -10.35 -8.46
CA ASN A 718 8.59 -10.79 -7.07
C ASN A 718 9.76 -10.26 -6.22
#